data_AF-A0AAE6YI80-F1
#
_entry.id   AF-A0AAE6YI80-F1
#
_cell.length_a   1.000
_cell.length_b   1.000
_cell.length_c   1.000
_cell.angle_alpha   90.00
_cell.angle_beta   90.00
_cell.angle_gamma   90.00
#
_symmetry.space_group_name_H-M   'P 1'
#
loop_
_entity.id
_entity.type
_entity.pdbx_description
1 polymer ?
#
loop_
_entity_poly.entity_id
_entity_poly.type
_entity_poly.pdbx_seq_one_letter_code
_entity_poly.pdbx_strand_id
1 'polypeptide(L)'
;MAQPARRRRAAAAARDSAVRRRRVPMRLMLPSLVLVAMMAMLMLRGYVHSEILADHRIQPEASASKVPDEILDGGPVIDTRGGRHTTLSVPDHRLVLTFDDGPDPEWTPKVLDVLKKHHAHAVFFVTGTMASRYPDLVRRMVDEGHEVGLHTFNHPDLSFQSKKRIDWELSQNQLALAGAAGIRTSLFRPPYSSFSDAMDDKSWPVTEYIGSRGYLTVVNNTDSEDWKKPGVDEIIRRATPEGGKGAIVLMHDSGGDRSQTVRALDRFLPDLQAQGYRFENLTGALSAPSAHTVVTGVDLWKGKAWIFLVGAAENITGVLMVGLAVIGFLVISRFVLMLLLSALHARKVRRRGFRWGPTITEPVSVLVPAYNEAKCIENTVNSLMASEHPIEVLVIDDGSSDGTARIVEAMGLPNVRVIRQLNAGKPAALNRGIANARYDIIVMMDGDTVFEPATVRELVQPFGDPKVGAVAGNAKVGNRDSLIGAWQHIEYVMGFNLDRRMYDVLGCMPTIPGAVGAFRRSALERVGGMSDDTLAEDTDITMAMHRDGWKVVYAEKARAWTEAPETVQQLWSQRYRWSYGTMQAIWKHRHAVVERGVSGRFGRVGLPFVSLFMVVAPLLAPLIDVFLLYGIVFGPTQKTIVAWLGVLTIQAVCAAYAFRLDGERMIHLISLPLQQILYRQLMYVVLLQSWITALTGGRLRWQKLRRTGVVGAPAGGTNERRPVI
;
A
#
# COMPACT_ATOMS: atom_id res chain seq x y z
N MET A 1 44.90 -33.02 42.58
CA MET A 1 43.72 -33.64 41.93
C MET A 1 42.50 -32.74 42.08
N ALA A 2 42.28 -31.79 41.16
CA ALA A 2 41.17 -30.84 41.22
C ALA A 2 40.63 -30.60 39.80
N GLN A 3 39.98 -31.61 39.21
CA GLN A 3 39.50 -31.53 37.82
C GLN A 3 38.14 -32.17 37.47
N PRO A 4 37.23 -32.59 38.39
CA PRO A 4 35.87 -32.99 37.96
C PRO A 4 34.82 -31.87 38.06
N ALA A 5 35.03 -30.80 38.82
CA ALA A 5 33.97 -29.80 39.09
C ALA A 5 33.76 -28.75 37.97
N ARG A 6 34.80 -28.42 37.18
CA ARG A 6 34.72 -27.40 36.11
C ARG A 6 34.00 -27.88 34.84
N ARG A 7 34.06 -29.19 34.52
CA ARG A 7 33.39 -29.76 33.34
C ARG A 7 31.87 -29.88 33.51
N ARG A 8 31.36 -30.10 34.73
CA ARG A 8 29.92 -30.15 35.00
C ARG A 8 29.23 -28.77 34.92
N ARG A 9 29.91 -27.69 35.32
CA ARG A 9 29.38 -26.32 35.17
C ARG A 9 29.38 -25.82 33.71
N ALA A 10 30.39 -26.18 32.93
CA ALA A 10 30.43 -25.85 31.50
C ALA A 10 29.38 -26.63 30.68
N ALA A 11 29.10 -27.89 31.03
CA ALA A 11 28.07 -28.69 30.38
C ALA A 11 26.64 -28.26 30.74
N ALA A 12 26.41 -27.70 31.94
CA ALA A 12 25.13 -27.11 32.32
C ALA A 12 24.87 -25.78 31.59
N ALA A 13 25.88 -24.91 31.46
CA ALA A 13 25.78 -23.66 30.69
C ALA A 13 25.65 -23.90 29.17
N ALA A 14 26.22 -24.99 28.65
CA ALA A 14 26.09 -25.39 27.24
C ALA A 14 24.73 -26.05 26.91
N ARG A 15 24.01 -26.59 27.91
CA ARG A 15 22.65 -27.13 27.71
C ARG A 15 21.54 -26.09 27.81
N ASP A 16 21.77 -24.97 28.48
CA ASP A 16 20.84 -23.82 28.49
C ASP A 16 20.93 -22.92 27.24
N SER A 17 21.94 -23.12 26.38
CA SER A 17 22.14 -22.36 25.14
C SER A 17 21.60 -23.06 23.89
N ALA A 18 21.18 -24.32 24.01
CA ALA A 18 20.52 -25.07 22.95
C ALA A 18 19.01 -25.15 23.25
N VAL A 19 18.18 -24.67 22.32
CA VAL A 19 16.70 -24.58 22.42
C VAL A 19 16.15 -23.37 23.19
N ARG A 20 16.75 -22.19 23.02
CA ARG A 20 15.90 -21.00 22.81
C ARG A 20 15.26 -21.16 21.44
N ARG A 21 14.10 -21.83 21.36
CA ARG A 21 13.19 -21.65 20.23
C ARG A 21 13.06 -20.14 20.08
N ARG A 22 13.62 -19.56 19.01
CA ARG A 22 13.41 -18.16 18.64
C ARG A 22 11.90 -18.02 18.41
N ARG A 23 11.13 -17.80 19.48
CA ARG A 23 9.74 -17.38 19.36
C ARG A 23 9.82 -16.09 18.59
N VAL A 24 9.28 -16.09 17.38
CA VAL A 24 9.10 -14.87 16.60
C VAL A 24 8.41 -13.91 17.56
N PRO A 25 9.04 -12.77 17.90
CA PRO A 25 8.50 -11.92 18.94
C PRO A 25 7.09 -11.50 18.50
N MET A 26 6.11 -11.54 19.41
CA MET A 26 4.68 -11.37 19.09
C MET A 26 4.39 -10.11 18.24
N ARG A 27 5.23 -9.08 18.38
CA ARG A 27 5.30 -7.86 17.55
C ARG A 27 5.51 -8.10 16.04
N LEU A 28 6.06 -9.23 15.61
CA LEU A 28 6.23 -9.59 14.20
C LEU A 28 5.17 -10.59 13.71
N MET A 29 4.47 -11.28 14.62
CA MET A 29 3.47 -12.29 14.25
C MET A 29 2.20 -11.65 13.69
N LEU A 30 1.66 -10.63 14.36
CA LEU A 30 0.40 -10.00 13.94
C LEU A 30 0.50 -9.36 12.54
N PRO A 31 1.53 -8.56 12.22
CA PRO A 31 1.67 -8.01 10.86
C PRO A 31 1.87 -9.08 9.79
N SER A 32 2.61 -10.15 10.12
CA SER A 32 2.81 -11.27 9.19
C SER A 32 1.50 -12.02 8.92
N LEU A 33 0.68 -12.23 9.95
CA LEU A 33 -0.65 -12.85 9.81
C LEU A 33 -1.55 -12.00 8.91
N VAL A 34 -1.58 -10.68 9.13
CA VAL A 34 -2.35 -9.74 8.29
C VAL A 34 -1.87 -9.79 6.84
N LEU A 35 -0.55 -9.80 6.61
CA LEU A 35 0.00 -9.91 5.26
C LEU A 35 -0.38 -11.23 4.58
N VAL A 36 -0.29 -12.36 5.29
CA VAL A 36 -0.68 -13.68 4.75
C VAL A 36 -2.17 -13.73 4.45
N ALA A 37 -3.02 -13.22 5.34
CA ALA A 37 -4.46 -13.15 5.12
C ALA A 37 -4.81 -12.28 3.90
N MET A 38 -4.15 -11.14 3.76
CA MET A 38 -4.32 -10.25 2.62
C MET A 38 -3.84 -10.88 1.30
N MET A 39 -2.69 -11.56 1.31
CA MET A 39 -2.21 -12.30 0.13
C MET A 39 -3.18 -13.42 -0.27
N ALA A 40 -3.67 -14.19 0.70
CA ALA A 40 -4.65 -15.24 0.45
C ALA A 40 -5.96 -14.68 -0.12
N MET A 41 -6.43 -13.55 0.40
CA MET A 41 -7.60 -12.84 -0.09
C MET A 41 -7.40 -12.34 -1.54
N LEU A 42 -6.27 -11.72 -1.84
CA LEU A 42 -5.95 -11.26 -3.20
C LEU A 42 -5.83 -12.45 -4.18
N MET A 43 -5.23 -13.56 -3.76
CA MET A 43 -5.16 -14.78 -4.56
C MET A 43 -6.55 -15.37 -4.84
N LEU A 44 -7.44 -15.37 -3.84
CA LEU A 44 -8.83 -15.81 -4.03
C LEU A 44 -9.56 -14.93 -5.04
N ARG A 45 -9.44 -13.61 -4.90
CA ARG A 45 -10.02 -12.64 -5.85
C ARG A 45 -9.51 -12.86 -7.26
N GLY A 46 -8.19 -12.98 -7.43
CA GLY A 46 -7.58 -13.19 -8.74
C GLY A 46 -7.99 -14.53 -9.37
N TYR A 47 -8.13 -15.58 -8.56
CA TYR A 47 -8.64 -16.87 -9.01
C TYR A 47 -10.09 -16.77 -9.51
N VAL A 48 -10.97 -16.05 -8.79
CA VAL A 48 -12.37 -15.88 -9.15
C VAL A 48 -12.58 -14.89 -10.32
N HIS A 49 -11.63 -13.99 -10.56
CA HIS A 49 -11.63 -13.11 -11.73
C HIS A 49 -10.97 -13.74 -12.97
N SER A 50 -10.52 -14.99 -12.87
CA SER A 50 -9.74 -15.64 -13.93
C SER A 50 -8.46 -14.84 -14.29
N GLU A 51 -7.97 -13.99 -13.39
CA GLU A 51 -6.66 -13.32 -13.48
C GLU A 51 -5.52 -14.34 -13.20
N ILE A 52 -5.86 -15.46 -12.56
CA ILE A 52 -4.94 -16.50 -12.13
C ILE A 52 -5.44 -17.83 -12.68
N LEU A 53 -4.58 -18.55 -13.42
CA LEU A 53 -4.83 -19.90 -13.96
C LEU A 53 -5.93 -20.02 -15.03
N ALA A 54 -6.31 -18.93 -15.68
CA ALA A 54 -7.16 -18.98 -16.88
C ALA A 54 -6.36 -19.49 -18.09
N ASP A 55 -6.98 -20.37 -18.87
CA ASP A 55 -6.42 -20.94 -20.09
C ASP A 55 -7.45 -20.78 -21.20
N HIS A 56 -7.20 -19.83 -22.10
CA HIS A 56 -8.09 -19.51 -23.22
C HIS A 56 -7.61 -20.11 -24.55
N ARG A 57 -6.73 -21.13 -24.50
CA ARG A 57 -6.33 -21.85 -25.70
C ARG A 57 -7.53 -22.65 -26.21
N ILE A 58 -7.77 -22.56 -27.51
CA ILE A 58 -8.81 -23.30 -28.20
C ILE A 58 -8.10 -24.29 -29.13
N GLN A 59 -8.50 -25.56 -29.10
CA GLN A 59 -7.94 -26.55 -30.02
C GLN A 59 -8.30 -26.23 -31.48
N PRO A 60 -7.38 -26.47 -32.43
CA PRO A 60 -7.76 -26.65 -33.82
C PRO A 60 -8.52 -27.98 -34.01
N GLU A 61 -9.39 -28.03 -35.01
CA GLU A 61 -10.18 -29.21 -35.39
C GLU A 61 -9.30 -30.47 -35.52
N ALA A 62 -9.79 -31.60 -34.99
CA ALA A 62 -9.15 -32.90 -35.09
C ALA A 62 -10.05 -33.92 -35.82
N SER A 63 -9.47 -35.06 -36.19
CA SER A 63 -10.23 -36.20 -36.73
C SER A 63 -11.28 -36.67 -35.73
N ALA A 64 -12.45 -37.11 -36.21
CA ALA A 64 -13.51 -37.72 -35.40
C ALA A 64 -13.55 -39.27 -35.53
N SER A 65 -12.48 -39.89 -36.04
CA SER A 65 -12.40 -41.33 -36.34
C SER A 65 -12.65 -42.30 -35.16
N LYS A 66 -12.59 -41.82 -33.92
CA LYS A 66 -12.79 -42.61 -32.69
C LYS A 66 -14.10 -42.26 -31.99
N VAL A 67 -14.86 -41.30 -32.52
CA VAL A 67 -16.17 -40.92 -32.01
C VAL A 67 -17.19 -41.90 -32.60
N PRO A 68 -18.06 -42.52 -31.78
CA PRO A 68 -19.10 -43.40 -32.32
C PRO A 68 -20.07 -42.65 -33.24
N ASP A 69 -20.46 -43.26 -34.36
CA ASP A 69 -21.40 -42.67 -35.32
C ASP A 69 -22.74 -42.33 -34.65
N GLU A 70 -23.17 -43.11 -33.64
CA GLU A 70 -24.40 -42.85 -32.87
C GLU A 70 -24.36 -41.53 -32.06
N ILE A 71 -23.16 -40.98 -31.84
CA ILE A 71 -22.96 -39.68 -31.21
C ILE A 71 -22.94 -38.58 -32.26
N LEU A 72 -22.20 -38.78 -33.35
CA LEU A 72 -22.06 -37.80 -34.44
C LEU A 72 -23.41 -37.53 -35.12
N ASP A 73 -24.17 -38.59 -35.43
CA ASP A 73 -25.50 -38.54 -36.03
C ASP A 73 -26.64 -38.42 -35.00
N GLY A 74 -26.27 -38.37 -33.71
CA GLY A 74 -27.18 -38.41 -32.58
C GLY A 74 -27.81 -37.07 -32.21
N GLY A 75 -28.58 -37.09 -31.13
CA GLY A 75 -29.17 -35.90 -30.52
C GLY A 75 -28.20 -35.05 -29.69
N PRO A 76 -28.56 -33.78 -29.40
CA PRO A 76 -27.69 -32.81 -28.71
C PRO A 76 -27.49 -33.09 -27.21
N VAL A 77 -28.07 -34.15 -26.66
CA VAL A 77 -27.91 -34.55 -25.26
C VAL A 77 -27.20 -35.89 -25.21
N ILE A 78 -25.96 -35.91 -24.74
CA ILE A 78 -25.06 -37.07 -24.77
C ILE A 78 -24.97 -37.68 -23.36
N ASP A 79 -25.42 -38.94 -23.22
CA ASP A 79 -25.34 -39.71 -21.99
C ASP A 79 -24.25 -40.79 -22.09
N THR A 80 -23.08 -40.48 -21.54
CA THR A 80 -21.95 -41.41 -21.39
C THR A 80 -21.88 -42.11 -20.03
N ARG A 81 -22.90 -41.92 -19.18
CA ARG A 81 -22.88 -42.44 -17.81
C ARG A 81 -23.00 -43.96 -17.80
N GLY A 82 -22.16 -44.61 -17.00
CA GLY A 82 -22.11 -46.07 -16.90
C GLY A 82 -21.60 -46.76 -18.17
N GLY A 83 -20.87 -46.06 -19.05
CA GLY A 83 -20.33 -46.61 -20.29
C GLY A 83 -21.34 -46.78 -21.43
N ARG A 84 -22.51 -46.13 -21.32
CA ARG A 84 -23.51 -46.06 -22.40
C ARG A 84 -23.05 -45.03 -23.44
N HIS A 85 -23.40 -45.18 -24.71
CA HIS A 85 -23.19 -44.14 -25.74
C HIS A 85 -24.54 -43.79 -26.37
N THR A 86 -25.43 -43.19 -25.58
CA THR A 86 -26.80 -42.86 -26.02
C THR A 86 -26.98 -41.36 -26.13
N THR A 87 -27.70 -40.93 -27.16
CA THR A 87 -28.08 -39.53 -27.34
C THR A 87 -29.59 -39.34 -27.23
N LEU A 88 -30.02 -38.14 -26.83
CA LEU A 88 -31.43 -37.75 -26.75
C LEU A 88 -31.67 -36.46 -27.52
N SER A 89 -32.84 -36.37 -28.14
CA SER A 89 -33.31 -35.17 -28.84
C SER A 89 -34.57 -34.63 -28.18
N VAL A 90 -34.73 -33.32 -28.25
CA VAL A 90 -35.93 -32.64 -27.77
C VAL A 90 -37.10 -32.94 -28.72
N PRO A 91 -38.30 -33.30 -28.21
CA PRO A 91 -39.47 -33.55 -29.06
C PRO A 91 -39.86 -32.35 -29.92
N ASP A 92 -40.56 -32.60 -31.03
CA ASP A 92 -41.09 -31.56 -31.91
C ASP A 92 -41.96 -30.55 -31.16
N HIS A 93 -41.94 -29.30 -31.64
CA HIS A 93 -42.58 -28.15 -31.00
C HIS A 93 -42.14 -27.87 -29.54
N ARG A 94 -40.99 -28.39 -29.10
CA ARG A 94 -40.36 -28.00 -27.82
C ARG A 94 -39.01 -27.34 -28.07
N LEU A 95 -38.76 -26.25 -27.36
CA LEU A 95 -37.51 -25.50 -27.42
C LEU A 95 -36.90 -25.39 -26.03
N VAL A 96 -35.62 -25.73 -25.95
CA VAL A 96 -34.80 -25.52 -24.75
C VAL A 96 -33.81 -24.41 -25.06
N LEU A 97 -34.08 -23.22 -24.53
CA LEU A 97 -33.11 -22.12 -24.60
C LEU A 97 -31.98 -22.38 -23.62
N THR A 98 -30.74 -22.24 -24.09
CA THR A 98 -29.54 -22.40 -23.27
C THR A 98 -28.69 -21.14 -23.29
N PHE A 99 -28.21 -20.72 -22.13
CA PHE A 99 -27.38 -19.53 -21.95
C PHE A 99 -26.04 -19.90 -21.31
N ASP A 100 -24.96 -19.56 -21.98
CA ASP A 100 -23.60 -19.87 -21.53
C ASP A 100 -22.88 -18.62 -20.97
N ASP A 101 -21.81 -18.85 -20.22
CA ASP A 101 -20.87 -17.89 -19.61
C ASP A 101 -21.36 -17.06 -18.42
N GLY A 102 -22.67 -16.96 -18.21
CA GLY A 102 -23.26 -16.21 -17.11
C GLY A 102 -22.98 -16.78 -15.70
N PRO A 103 -23.55 -16.13 -14.66
CA PRO A 103 -24.39 -14.93 -14.72
C PRO A 103 -23.61 -13.61 -14.83
N ASP A 104 -24.01 -12.73 -15.73
CA ASP A 104 -23.55 -11.34 -15.82
C ASP A 104 -24.49 -10.38 -15.03
N PRO A 105 -23.97 -9.44 -14.24
CA PRO A 105 -24.79 -8.57 -13.39
C PRO A 105 -25.65 -7.56 -14.17
N GLU A 106 -25.34 -7.28 -15.43
CA GLU A 106 -26.10 -6.35 -16.27
C GLU A 106 -27.08 -7.09 -17.21
N TRP A 107 -26.64 -8.18 -17.82
CA TRP A 107 -27.39 -8.83 -18.91
C TRP A 107 -28.29 -9.98 -18.44
N THR A 108 -27.81 -10.86 -17.56
CA THR A 108 -28.60 -11.98 -17.03
C THR A 108 -29.93 -11.52 -16.41
N PRO A 109 -30.01 -10.45 -15.59
CA PRO A 109 -31.28 -9.98 -15.07
C PRO A 109 -32.29 -9.62 -16.17
N LYS A 110 -31.82 -8.99 -17.26
CA LYS A 110 -32.67 -8.59 -18.39
C LYS A 110 -33.17 -9.81 -19.17
N VAL A 111 -32.32 -10.82 -19.34
CA VAL A 111 -32.72 -12.11 -19.94
C VAL A 111 -33.80 -12.79 -19.10
N LEU A 112 -33.58 -12.90 -17.79
CA LEU A 112 -34.56 -13.48 -16.86
C LEU A 112 -35.90 -12.72 -16.88
N ASP A 113 -35.86 -11.38 -16.92
CA ASP A 113 -37.07 -10.56 -17.00
C ASP A 113 -37.88 -10.84 -18.29
N VAL A 114 -37.21 -11.00 -19.43
CA VAL A 114 -37.85 -11.34 -20.71
C VAL A 114 -38.42 -12.75 -20.69
N LEU A 115 -37.68 -13.73 -20.18
CA LEU A 115 -38.16 -15.11 -20.04
C LEU A 115 -39.40 -15.18 -19.15
N LYS A 116 -39.38 -14.48 -18.01
CA LYS A 116 -40.50 -14.36 -17.09
C LYS A 116 -41.72 -13.69 -17.72
N LYS A 117 -41.50 -12.60 -18.48
CA LYS A 117 -42.57 -11.88 -19.22
C LYS A 117 -43.33 -12.80 -20.17
N HIS A 118 -42.63 -13.74 -20.82
CA HIS A 118 -43.21 -14.66 -21.80
C HIS A 118 -43.45 -16.07 -21.24
N HIS A 119 -43.38 -16.26 -19.92
CA HIS A 119 -43.59 -17.57 -19.27
C HIS A 119 -42.73 -18.71 -19.85
N ALA A 120 -41.48 -18.39 -20.21
CA ALA A 120 -40.52 -19.33 -20.78
C ALA A 120 -39.51 -19.80 -19.73
N HIS A 121 -39.19 -21.09 -19.72
CA HIS A 121 -38.08 -21.63 -18.93
C HIS A 121 -36.87 -21.95 -19.85
N ALA A 122 -35.69 -22.03 -19.24
CA ALA A 122 -34.41 -22.13 -19.95
C ALA A 122 -33.40 -22.90 -19.10
N VAL A 123 -32.23 -23.18 -19.67
CA VAL A 123 -31.08 -23.76 -18.97
C VAL A 123 -29.90 -22.78 -19.00
N PHE A 124 -29.30 -22.49 -17.85
CA PHE A 124 -28.15 -21.61 -17.74
C PHE A 124 -26.91 -22.45 -17.42
N PHE A 125 -25.95 -22.54 -18.34
CA PHE A 125 -24.65 -23.17 -18.10
C PHE A 125 -23.69 -22.12 -17.57
N VAL A 126 -23.59 -22.07 -16.23
CA VAL A 126 -22.86 -21.00 -15.55
C VAL A 126 -21.42 -21.40 -15.27
N THR A 127 -20.53 -20.41 -15.35
CA THR A 127 -19.15 -20.55 -14.90
C THR A 127 -19.09 -20.38 -13.38
N GLY A 128 -18.23 -21.17 -12.73
CA GLY A 128 -18.08 -21.12 -11.27
C GLY A 128 -17.55 -19.78 -10.77
N THR A 129 -16.74 -19.07 -11.56
CA THR A 129 -16.27 -17.71 -11.29
C THR A 129 -17.42 -16.72 -11.19
N MET A 130 -18.33 -16.72 -12.17
CA MET A 130 -19.49 -15.83 -12.19
C MET A 130 -20.53 -16.23 -11.15
N ALA A 131 -20.81 -17.52 -10.98
CA ALA A 131 -21.70 -18.03 -9.93
C ALA A 131 -21.20 -17.67 -8.52
N SER A 132 -19.87 -17.60 -8.31
CA SER A 132 -19.28 -17.20 -7.03
C SER A 132 -19.40 -15.70 -6.75
N ARG A 133 -19.36 -14.87 -7.80
CA ARG A 133 -19.44 -13.40 -7.70
C ARG A 133 -20.87 -12.89 -7.64
N TYR A 134 -21.79 -13.56 -8.32
CA TYR A 134 -23.19 -13.17 -8.44
C TYR A 134 -24.15 -14.29 -8.01
N PRO A 135 -24.02 -14.79 -6.76
CA PRO A 135 -24.80 -15.93 -6.26
C PRO A 135 -26.31 -15.67 -6.25
N ASP A 136 -26.73 -14.40 -6.11
CA ASP A 136 -28.14 -14.03 -6.08
C ASP A 136 -28.83 -14.23 -7.44
N LEU A 137 -28.09 -14.08 -8.55
CA LEU A 137 -28.62 -14.36 -9.88
C LEU A 137 -28.79 -15.86 -10.12
N VAL A 138 -27.86 -16.68 -9.65
CA VAL A 138 -28.01 -18.14 -9.68
C VAL A 138 -29.22 -18.58 -8.86
N ARG A 139 -29.41 -18.00 -7.67
CA ARG A 139 -30.60 -18.28 -6.85
C ARG A 139 -31.87 -17.88 -7.59
N ARG A 140 -31.89 -16.70 -8.20
CA ARG A 140 -33.02 -16.22 -9.00
C ARG A 140 -33.35 -17.16 -10.17
N MET A 141 -32.35 -17.68 -10.89
CA MET A 141 -32.56 -18.66 -11.96
C MET A 141 -33.34 -19.88 -11.45
N VAL A 142 -32.91 -20.45 -10.32
CA VAL A 142 -33.54 -21.63 -9.71
C VAL A 142 -34.94 -21.30 -9.18
N ASP A 143 -35.09 -20.18 -8.47
CA ASP A 143 -36.38 -19.76 -7.89
C ASP A 143 -37.43 -19.44 -8.97
N GLU A 144 -37.01 -18.97 -10.15
CA GLU A 144 -37.89 -18.70 -11.30
C GLU A 144 -38.16 -19.93 -12.18
N GLY A 145 -37.66 -21.12 -11.81
CA GLY A 145 -37.98 -22.39 -12.48
C GLY A 145 -37.04 -22.79 -13.63
N HIS A 146 -35.92 -22.07 -13.81
CA HIS A 146 -34.90 -22.42 -14.79
C HIS A 146 -33.98 -23.53 -14.26
N GLU A 147 -33.37 -24.29 -15.18
CA GLU A 147 -32.32 -25.23 -14.81
C GLU A 147 -30.95 -24.55 -14.90
N VAL A 148 -30.08 -24.87 -13.95
CA VAL A 148 -28.67 -24.44 -13.95
C VAL A 148 -27.77 -25.65 -14.18
N GLY A 149 -26.86 -25.54 -15.13
CA GLY A 149 -25.84 -26.53 -15.49
C GLY A 149 -24.43 -26.00 -15.22
N LEU A 150 -23.44 -26.88 -15.26
CA LEU A 150 -22.04 -26.51 -15.11
C LEU A 150 -21.41 -26.15 -16.46
N HIS A 151 -20.67 -25.04 -16.49
CA HIS A 151 -19.80 -24.64 -17.60
C HIS A 151 -18.34 -24.49 -17.17
N THR A 152 -17.85 -25.43 -16.33
CA THR A 152 -16.56 -25.38 -15.61
C THR A 152 -16.43 -24.19 -14.64
N PHE A 153 -15.34 -24.10 -13.88
CA PHE A 153 -15.11 -22.98 -12.97
C PHE A 153 -14.50 -21.77 -13.69
N ASN A 154 -13.41 -21.97 -14.45
CA ASN A 154 -12.61 -20.92 -15.11
C ASN A 154 -12.72 -20.91 -16.65
N HIS A 155 -13.66 -21.64 -17.25
CA HIS A 155 -13.85 -21.72 -18.70
C HIS A 155 -12.62 -22.23 -19.51
N PRO A 156 -11.81 -23.22 -19.05
CA PRO A 156 -10.76 -23.78 -19.89
C PRO A 156 -11.31 -24.76 -20.94
N ASP A 157 -10.63 -24.87 -22.08
CA ASP A 157 -10.81 -26.00 -22.99
C ASP A 157 -10.29 -27.28 -22.31
N LEU A 158 -11.21 -28.20 -22.00
CA LEU A 158 -10.94 -29.41 -21.22
C LEU A 158 -10.07 -30.43 -21.96
N SER A 159 -9.97 -30.37 -23.29
CA SER A 159 -9.14 -31.27 -24.09
C SER A 159 -7.64 -31.12 -23.79
N PHE A 160 -7.21 -29.95 -23.32
CA PHE A 160 -5.84 -29.67 -22.91
C PHE A 160 -5.56 -30.01 -21.44
N GLN A 161 -6.58 -30.40 -20.68
CA GLN A 161 -6.49 -30.48 -19.22
C GLN A 161 -6.32 -31.93 -18.74
N SER A 162 -5.54 -32.08 -17.67
CA SER A 162 -5.47 -33.36 -16.96
C SER A 162 -6.81 -33.70 -16.30
N LYS A 163 -7.11 -35.00 -16.14
CA LYS A 163 -8.29 -35.50 -15.39
C LYS A 163 -8.45 -34.85 -14.02
N LYS A 164 -7.34 -34.64 -13.30
CA LYS A 164 -7.32 -33.96 -11.99
C LYS A 164 -7.76 -32.49 -12.09
N ARG A 165 -7.39 -31.77 -13.16
CA ARG A 165 -7.84 -30.41 -13.41
C ARG A 165 -9.33 -30.38 -13.76
N ILE A 166 -9.80 -31.30 -14.59
CA ILE A 166 -11.22 -31.46 -14.91
C ILE A 166 -12.05 -31.69 -13.63
N ASP A 167 -11.62 -32.61 -12.77
CA ASP A 167 -12.27 -32.87 -11.48
C ASP A 167 -12.35 -31.61 -10.60
N TRP A 168 -11.31 -30.78 -10.62
CA TRP A 168 -11.28 -29.53 -9.88
C TRP A 168 -12.26 -28.50 -10.44
N GLU A 169 -12.28 -28.30 -11.76
CA GLU A 169 -13.22 -27.40 -12.44
C GLU A 169 -14.69 -27.76 -12.11
N LEU A 170 -15.04 -29.06 -12.19
CA LEU A 170 -16.38 -29.53 -11.89
C LEU A 170 -16.72 -29.37 -10.41
N SER A 171 -15.83 -29.83 -9.52
CA SER A 171 -16.10 -29.84 -8.07
C SER A 171 -16.20 -28.43 -7.49
N GLN A 172 -15.37 -27.49 -7.97
CA GLN A 172 -15.44 -26.09 -7.54
C GLN A 172 -16.69 -25.40 -8.09
N ASN A 173 -17.10 -25.68 -9.33
CA ASN A 173 -18.34 -25.11 -9.85
C ASN A 173 -19.57 -25.64 -9.08
N GLN A 174 -19.60 -26.94 -8.75
CA GLN A 174 -20.63 -27.50 -7.85
C GLN A 174 -20.63 -26.85 -6.46
N LEU A 175 -19.45 -26.53 -5.91
CA LEU A 175 -19.34 -25.84 -4.63
C LEU A 175 -19.93 -24.42 -4.70
N ALA A 176 -19.70 -23.72 -5.81
CA ALA A 176 -20.30 -22.40 -6.06
C ALA A 176 -21.83 -22.48 -6.14
N LEU A 177 -22.39 -23.44 -6.89
CA LEU A 177 -23.85 -23.66 -6.98
C LEU A 177 -24.47 -24.05 -5.63
N ALA A 178 -23.80 -24.93 -4.88
CA ALA A 178 -24.24 -25.31 -3.54
C ALA A 178 -24.30 -24.10 -2.60
N GLY A 179 -23.33 -23.18 -2.70
CA GLY A 179 -23.33 -21.95 -1.92
C GLY A 179 -24.35 -20.92 -2.37
N ALA A 180 -24.54 -20.78 -3.68
CA ALA A 180 -25.39 -19.76 -4.27
C ALA A 180 -26.89 -20.08 -4.12
N ALA A 181 -27.29 -21.29 -4.52
CA ALA A 181 -28.69 -21.70 -4.62
C ALA A 181 -29.03 -22.97 -3.81
N GLY A 182 -28.06 -23.58 -3.13
CA GLY A 182 -28.32 -24.79 -2.33
C GLY A 182 -28.58 -26.03 -3.16
N ILE A 183 -28.09 -26.07 -4.40
CA ILE A 183 -28.30 -27.19 -5.33
C ILE A 183 -26.97 -27.76 -5.85
N ARG A 184 -27.03 -28.99 -6.35
CA ARG A 184 -26.07 -29.59 -7.29
C ARG A 184 -26.81 -29.93 -8.58
N THR A 185 -26.08 -29.93 -9.69
CA THR A 185 -26.65 -30.28 -11.00
C THR A 185 -25.92 -31.45 -11.65
N SER A 186 -26.64 -32.28 -12.41
CA SER A 186 -26.04 -33.29 -13.29
C SER A 186 -25.84 -32.79 -14.72
N LEU A 187 -26.26 -31.57 -15.06
CA LEU A 187 -26.07 -31.02 -16.41
C LEU A 187 -24.68 -30.40 -16.54
N PHE A 188 -24.02 -30.69 -17.65
CA PHE A 188 -22.72 -30.12 -17.98
C PHE A 188 -22.68 -29.73 -19.46
N ARG A 189 -22.13 -28.56 -19.75
CA ARG A 189 -21.73 -28.17 -21.10
C ARG A 189 -20.24 -27.87 -21.11
N PRO A 190 -19.43 -28.57 -21.93
CA PRO A 190 -18.02 -28.26 -22.06
C PRO A 190 -17.84 -26.89 -22.75
N PRO A 191 -16.93 -26.04 -22.26
CA PRO A 191 -16.51 -24.83 -22.97
C PRO A 191 -16.08 -25.14 -24.41
N TYR A 192 -16.39 -24.22 -25.33
CA TYR A 192 -16.06 -24.32 -26.76
C TYR A 192 -16.67 -25.51 -27.51
N SER A 193 -17.65 -26.21 -26.92
CA SER A 193 -18.38 -27.30 -27.59
C SER A 193 -19.71 -26.77 -28.13
N SER A 194 -19.95 -26.96 -29.43
CA SER A 194 -21.15 -26.46 -30.11
C SER A 194 -22.11 -27.61 -30.42
N PHE A 195 -21.79 -28.45 -31.41
CA PHE A 195 -22.68 -29.49 -31.92
C PHE A 195 -22.18 -30.90 -31.58
N SER A 196 -23.06 -31.90 -31.66
CA SER A 196 -22.69 -33.31 -31.45
C SER A 196 -21.80 -33.84 -32.58
N ASP A 197 -22.03 -33.38 -33.81
CA ASP A 197 -21.23 -33.69 -35.01
C ASP A 197 -19.86 -33.00 -35.04
N ALA A 198 -19.66 -31.97 -34.19
CA ALA A 198 -18.38 -31.31 -33.98
C ALA A 198 -17.48 -32.02 -32.94
N MET A 199 -17.93 -33.16 -32.38
CA MET A 199 -17.14 -33.97 -31.46
C MET A 199 -15.97 -34.65 -32.19
N ASP A 200 -14.78 -34.66 -31.58
CA ASP A 200 -13.55 -35.18 -32.19
C ASP A 200 -12.79 -36.15 -31.27
N ASP A 201 -11.70 -36.74 -31.78
CA ASP A 201 -10.85 -37.71 -31.08
C ASP A 201 -10.20 -37.16 -29.79
N LYS A 202 -10.22 -35.84 -29.58
CA LYS A 202 -9.67 -35.19 -28.37
C LYS A 202 -10.76 -34.84 -27.38
N SER A 203 -11.93 -34.40 -27.82
CA SER A 203 -13.06 -34.05 -26.95
C SER A 203 -13.83 -35.29 -26.50
N TRP A 204 -13.87 -36.36 -27.30
CA TRP A 204 -14.60 -37.58 -26.97
C TRP A 204 -14.15 -38.26 -25.66
N PRO A 205 -12.84 -38.50 -25.41
CA PRO A 205 -12.39 -39.07 -24.13
C PRO A 205 -12.71 -38.18 -22.92
N VAL A 206 -12.82 -36.86 -23.13
CA VAL A 206 -13.26 -35.92 -22.09
C VAL A 206 -14.74 -36.15 -21.80
N THR A 207 -15.59 -36.21 -22.83
CA THR A 207 -17.03 -36.48 -22.69
C THR A 207 -17.31 -37.82 -22.01
N GLU A 208 -16.57 -38.88 -22.34
CA GLU A 208 -16.65 -40.16 -21.62
C GLU A 208 -16.25 -40.02 -20.14
N TYR A 209 -15.16 -39.29 -19.87
CA TYR A 209 -14.70 -39.06 -18.52
C TYR A 209 -15.72 -38.24 -17.71
N ILE A 210 -16.31 -37.20 -18.27
CA ILE A 210 -17.38 -36.41 -17.66
C ILE A 210 -18.58 -37.30 -17.31
N GLY A 211 -19.00 -38.19 -18.23
CA GLY A 211 -20.05 -39.17 -17.98
C GLY A 211 -19.71 -40.13 -16.84
N SER A 212 -18.46 -40.57 -16.72
CA SER A 212 -18.00 -41.41 -15.60
C SER A 212 -18.11 -40.72 -14.23
N ARG A 213 -18.22 -39.38 -14.20
CA ARG A 213 -18.45 -38.57 -13.00
C ARG A 213 -19.93 -38.26 -12.74
N GLY A 214 -20.83 -38.81 -13.57
CA GLY A 214 -22.28 -38.75 -13.38
C GLY A 214 -22.97 -37.58 -14.09
N TYR A 215 -22.26 -36.85 -14.95
CA TYR A 215 -22.83 -35.72 -15.68
C TYR A 215 -23.44 -36.14 -17.02
N LEU A 216 -24.46 -35.41 -17.43
CA LEU A 216 -25.06 -35.44 -18.76
C LEU A 216 -24.48 -34.29 -19.57
N THR A 217 -23.88 -34.61 -20.71
CA THR A 217 -23.26 -33.60 -21.59
C THR A 217 -24.32 -33.03 -22.51
N VAL A 218 -24.52 -31.71 -22.48
CA VAL A 218 -25.53 -31.01 -23.26
C VAL A 218 -24.84 -30.08 -24.24
N VAL A 219 -24.94 -30.40 -25.52
CA VAL A 219 -24.49 -29.56 -26.64
C VAL A 219 -25.72 -28.91 -27.29
N ASN A 220 -25.57 -28.21 -28.41
CA ASN A 220 -26.68 -27.58 -29.13
C ASN A 220 -26.87 -28.20 -30.51
N ASN A 221 -28.08 -28.08 -31.06
CA ASN A 221 -28.38 -28.37 -32.46
C ASN A 221 -28.90 -27.12 -33.21
N THR A 222 -28.87 -25.96 -32.55
CA THR A 222 -29.18 -24.65 -33.12
C THR A 222 -28.33 -23.60 -32.42
N ASP A 223 -27.56 -22.81 -33.16
CA ASP A 223 -26.70 -21.75 -32.62
C ASP A 223 -27.13 -20.39 -33.15
N SER A 224 -27.47 -19.47 -32.24
CA SER A 224 -27.85 -18.10 -32.59
C SER A 224 -26.67 -17.23 -33.06
N GLU A 225 -25.43 -17.61 -32.70
CA GLU A 225 -24.20 -16.83 -32.78
C GLU A 225 -24.34 -15.39 -32.24
N ASP A 226 -25.21 -15.20 -31.25
CA ASP A 226 -25.52 -13.89 -30.65
C ASP A 226 -24.29 -13.19 -30.06
N TRP A 227 -23.30 -13.96 -29.62
CA TRP A 227 -22.00 -13.47 -29.17
C TRP A 227 -21.25 -12.64 -30.23
N LYS A 228 -21.42 -12.94 -31.54
CA LYS A 228 -20.86 -12.16 -32.67
C LYS A 228 -21.62 -10.86 -32.94
N LYS A 229 -22.79 -10.67 -32.32
CA LYS A 229 -23.69 -9.51 -32.52
C LYS A 229 -24.14 -9.30 -33.98
N PRO A 230 -24.67 -10.34 -34.66
CA PRO A 230 -24.99 -10.27 -36.09
C PRO A 230 -26.24 -9.43 -36.44
N GLY A 231 -26.99 -8.96 -35.44
CA GLY A 231 -28.25 -8.26 -35.59
C GLY A 231 -29.44 -9.07 -35.07
N VAL A 232 -30.50 -8.38 -34.63
CA VAL A 232 -31.67 -9.02 -33.99
C VAL A 232 -32.37 -10.01 -34.91
N ASP A 233 -32.62 -9.64 -36.17
CA ASP A 233 -33.33 -10.52 -37.11
C ASP A 233 -32.51 -11.76 -37.49
N GLU A 234 -31.18 -11.63 -37.56
CA GLU A 234 -30.29 -12.76 -37.85
C GLU A 234 -30.19 -13.73 -36.66
N ILE A 235 -30.17 -13.21 -35.43
CA ILE A 235 -30.26 -14.04 -34.21
C ILE A 235 -31.56 -14.84 -34.21
N ILE A 236 -32.70 -14.19 -34.50
CA ILE A 236 -34.01 -14.86 -34.59
C ILE A 236 -34.01 -15.93 -35.67
N ARG A 237 -33.53 -15.60 -36.88
CA ARG A 237 -33.49 -16.53 -38.01
C ARG A 237 -32.68 -17.79 -37.67
N ARG A 238 -31.52 -17.62 -37.03
CA ARG A 238 -30.64 -18.74 -36.65
C ARG A 238 -31.15 -19.53 -35.47
N ALA A 239 -31.82 -18.89 -34.52
CA ALA A 239 -32.41 -19.53 -33.34
C ALA A 239 -33.69 -20.32 -33.66
N THR A 240 -34.30 -20.11 -34.83
CA THR A 240 -35.55 -20.75 -35.23
C THR A 240 -35.26 -22.10 -35.90
N PRO A 241 -35.68 -23.25 -35.33
CA PRO A 241 -35.51 -24.54 -35.98
C PRO A 241 -36.47 -24.70 -37.18
N GLU A 242 -36.04 -25.46 -38.19
CA GLU A 242 -36.84 -25.68 -39.39
C GLU A 242 -37.94 -26.75 -39.19
N GLY A 243 -39.10 -26.52 -39.81
CA GLY A 243 -40.12 -27.56 -40.00
C GLY A 243 -40.83 -28.07 -38.74
N GLY A 244 -40.94 -27.27 -37.68
CA GLY A 244 -41.62 -27.68 -36.44
C GLY A 244 -40.76 -28.51 -35.47
N LYS A 245 -39.51 -28.80 -35.84
CA LYS A 245 -38.60 -29.64 -35.05
C LYS A 245 -38.25 -29.01 -33.71
N GLY A 246 -38.05 -29.87 -32.71
CA GLY A 246 -37.54 -29.47 -31.41
C GLY A 246 -36.04 -29.16 -31.44
N ALA A 247 -35.58 -28.25 -30.59
CA ALA A 247 -34.17 -27.85 -30.55
C ALA A 247 -33.68 -27.39 -29.18
N ILE A 248 -32.37 -27.55 -28.98
CA ILE A 248 -31.58 -26.92 -27.92
C ILE A 248 -30.83 -25.76 -28.58
N VAL A 249 -31.24 -24.54 -28.23
CA VAL A 249 -30.74 -23.31 -28.84
C VAL A 249 -29.66 -22.71 -27.96
N LEU A 250 -28.47 -22.47 -28.51
CA LEU A 250 -27.37 -21.77 -27.85
C LEU A 250 -27.52 -20.24 -27.97
N MET A 251 -27.47 -19.58 -26.83
CA MET A 251 -27.40 -18.12 -26.65
C MET A 251 -26.42 -17.79 -25.51
N HIS A 252 -26.10 -16.50 -25.32
CA HIS A 252 -25.20 -16.06 -24.27
C HIS A 252 -25.85 -14.94 -23.44
N ASP A 253 -25.72 -15.04 -22.11
CA ASP A 253 -26.15 -13.98 -21.18
C ASP A 253 -24.96 -13.21 -20.58
N SER A 254 -23.74 -13.46 -21.06
CA SER A 254 -22.49 -12.84 -20.63
C SER A 254 -21.55 -12.59 -21.84
N GLY A 255 -20.28 -12.27 -21.62
CA GLY A 255 -19.29 -12.11 -22.69
C GLY A 255 -19.44 -10.81 -23.50
N GLY A 256 -19.80 -9.70 -22.84
CA GLY A 256 -19.93 -8.36 -23.44
C GLY A 256 -21.38 -7.91 -23.65
N ASP A 257 -21.60 -6.92 -24.51
CA ASP A 257 -22.93 -6.35 -24.77
C ASP A 257 -23.90 -7.38 -25.38
N ARG A 258 -24.97 -7.73 -24.63
CA ARG A 258 -26.04 -8.66 -25.04
C ARG A 258 -27.36 -7.96 -25.40
N SER A 259 -27.34 -6.67 -25.74
CA SER A 259 -28.55 -5.91 -26.09
C SER A 259 -29.30 -6.46 -27.31
N GLN A 260 -28.61 -7.11 -28.26
CA GLN A 260 -29.25 -7.77 -29.39
C GLN A 260 -29.94 -9.07 -28.97
N THR A 261 -29.31 -9.88 -28.12
CA THR A 261 -29.88 -11.12 -27.56
C THR A 261 -31.19 -10.84 -26.82
N VAL A 262 -31.19 -9.85 -25.91
CA VAL A 262 -32.38 -9.49 -25.14
C VAL A 262 -33.53 -9.03 -26.05
N ARG A 263 -33.24 -8.20 -27.06
CA ARG A 263 -34.26 -7.75 -28.03
C ARG A 263 -34.74 -8.88 -28.95
N ALA A 264 -33.87 -9.81 -29.30
CA ALA A 264 -34.22 -10.98 -30.08
C ALA A 264 -35.17 -11.87 -29.28
N LEU A 265 -34.86 -12.17 -28.02
CA LEU A 265 -35.74 -12.94 -27.14
C LEU A 265 -37.14 -12.34 -27.01
N ASP A 266 -37.25 -11.03 -26.83
CA ASP A 266 -38.55 -10.37 -26.62
C ASP A 266 -39.47 -10.44 -27.85
N ARG A 267 -38.90 -10.66 -29.05
CA ARG A 267 -39.64 -10.90 -30.31
C ARG A 267 -39.82 -12.39 -30.60
N PHE A 268 -38.74 -13.17 -30.42
CA PHE A 268 -38.66 -14.59 -30.74
C PHE A 268 -39.65 -15.45 -29.96
N LEU A 269 -39.75 -15.21 -28.65
CA LEU A 269 -40.58 -16.00 -27.76
C LEU A 269 -42.07 -15.96 -28.14
N PRO A 270 -42.73 -14.79 -28.26
CA PRO A 270 -44.14 -14.73 -28.62
C PRO A 270 -44.41 -15.24 -30.05
N ASP A 271 -43.51 -14.97 -31.01
CA ASP A 271 -43.67 -15.40 -32.40
C ASP A 271 -43.68 -16.93 -32.53
N LEU A 272 -42.82 -17.65 -31.80
CA LEU A 272 -42.80 -19.11 -31.82
C LEU A 272 -43.87 -19.73 -30.92
N GLN A 273 -44.25 -19.10 -29.81
CA GLN A 273 -45.42 -19.52 -29.03
C GLN A 273 -46.69 -19.49 -29.87
N ALA A 274 -46.87 -18.46 -30.71
CA ALA A 274 -47.98 -18.37 -31.66
C ALA A 274 -47.97 -19.49 -32.71
N GLN A 275 -46.78 -20.04 -33.02
CA GLN A 275 -46.59 -21.20 -33.90
C GLN A 275 -46.70 -22.55 -33.16
N GLY A 276 -47.06 -22.54 -31.87
CA GLY A 276 -47.30 -23.74 -31.06
C GLY A 276 -46.08 -24.30 -30.34
N TYR A 277 -44.93 -23.61 -30.37
CA TYR A 277 -43.75 -24.04 -29.61
C TYR A 277 -43.92 -23.82 -28.11
N ARG A 278 -43.37 -24.75 -27.31
CA ARG A 278 -43.25 -24.63 -25.86
C ARG A 278 -41.80 -24.43 -25.44
N PHE A 279 -41.58 -23.46 -24.56
CA PHE A 279 -40.26 -23.15 -24.00
C PHE A 279 -40.12 -23.77 -22.61
N GLU A 280 -39.41 -24.89 -22.55
CA GLU A 280 -39.21 -25.67 -21.32
C GLU A 280 -37.72 -25.75 -20.97
N ASN A 281 -37.41 -25.99 -19.70
CA ASN A 281 -36.06 -26.44 -19.33
C ASN A 281 -35.80 -27.87 -19.86
N LEU A 282 -34.57 -28.36 -19.77
CA LEU A 282 -34.18 -29.60 -20.45
C LEU A 282 -34.94 -30.81 -19.92
N THR A 283 -35.03 -30.95 -18.60
CA THR A 283 -35.72 -32.11 -18.02
C THR A 283 -37.23 -32.08 -18.25
N GLY A 284 -37.86 -30.89 -18.26
CA GLY A 284 -39.24 -30.73 -18.69
C GLY A 284 -39.47 -31.13 -20.14
N ALA A 285 -38.59 -30.67 -21.04
CA ALA A 285 -38.65 -30.97 -22.46
C ALA A 285 -38.49 -32.47 -22.75
N LEU A 286 -37.63 -33.17 -21.99
CA LEU A 286 -37.39 -34.62 -22.09
C LEU A 286 -38.32 -35.47 -21.22
N SER A 287 -39.21 -34.86 -20.42
CA SER A 287 -40.02 -35.55 -19.40
C SER A 287 -39.17 -36.41 -18.44
N ALA A 288 -38.00 -35.91 -18.06
CA ALA A 288 -37.04 -36.55 -17.17
C ALA A 288 -37.16 -35.98 -15.73
N PRO A 289 -36.65 -36.69 -14.70
CA PRO A 289 -36.50 -36.12 -13.37
C PRO A 289 -35.60 -34.89 -13.38
N SER A 290 -35.83 -33.96 -12.45
CA SER A 290 -35.00 -32.76 -12.32
C SER A 290 -33.52 -33.11 -12.23
N ALA A 291 -32.70 -32.36 -12.96
CA ALA A 291 -31.26 -32.49 -12.89
C ALA A 291 -30.67 -31.88 -11.61
N HIS A 292 -31.49 -31.16 -10.83
CA HIS A 292 -31.09 -30.54 -9.58
C HIS A 292 -31.31 -31.45 -8.39
N THR A 293 -30.34 -31.44 -7.48
CA THR A 293 -30.44 -32.12 -6.19
C THR A 293 -30.16 -31.12 -5.08
N VAL A 294 -31.03 -31.12 -4.06
CA VAL A 294 -30.90 -30.20 -2.92
C VAL A 294 -29.68 -30.59 -2.08
N VAL A 295 -28.87 -29.60 -1.72
CA VAL A 295 -27.68 -29.77 -0.88
C VAL A 295 -28.00 -29.31 0.54
N THR A 296 -27.72 -30.17 1.52
CA THR A 296 -27.95 -29.88 2.95
C THR A 296 -26.69 -30.14 3.78
N GLY A 297 -26.72 -29.73 5.05
CA GLY A 297 -25.68 -30.06 6.02
C GLY A 297 -24.32 -29.44 5.70
N VAL A 298 -23.24 -30.22 5.87
CA VAL A 298 -21.86 -29.73 5.77
C VAL A 298 -21.51 -29.19 4.39
N ASP A 299 -22.01 -29.82 3.32
CA ASP A 299 -21.68 -29.40 1.95
C ASP A 299 -22.33 -28.06 1.59
N LEU A 300 -23.53 -27.78 2.10
CA LEU A 300 -24.16 -26.46 1.98
C LEU A 300 -23.35 -25.40 2.73
N TRP A 301 -22.88 -25.71 3.94
CA TRP A 301 -22.04 -24.79 4.72
C TRP A 301 -20.70 -24.50 4.05
N LYS A 302 -20.05 -25.49 3.43
CA LYS A 302 -18.84 -25.28 2.63
C LYS A 302 -19.10 -24.32 1.47
N GLY A 303 -20.19 -24.52 0.73
CA GLY A 303 -20.59 -23.63 -0.37
C GLY A 303 -20.86 -22.20 0.12
N LYS A 304 -21.64 -22.05 1.21
CA LYS A 304 -21.92 -20.73 1.80
C LYS A 304 -20.66 -20.04 2.30
N ALA A 305 -19.74 -20.78 2.92
CA ALA A 305 -18.45 -20.24 3.35
C ALA A 305 -17.60 -19.79 2.15
N TRP A 306 -17.60 -20.55 1.05
CA TRP A 306 -16.96 -20.16 -0.20
C TRP A 306 -17.51 -18.82 -0.73
N ILE A 307 -18.82 -18.72 -0.91
CA ILE A 307 -19.49 -17.48 -1.37
C ILE A 307 -19.18 -16.30 -0.43
N PHE A 308 -19.24 -16.51 0.89
CA PHE A 308 -18.90 -15.48 1.86
C PHE A 308 -17.45 -15.01 1.73
N LEU A 309 -16.49 -15.93 1.58
CA LEU A 309 -15.07 -15.58 1.44
C LEU A 309 -14.80 -14.81 0.14
N VAL A 310 -15.44 -15.20 -0.96
CA VAL A 310 -15.36 -14.47 -2.24
C VAL A 310 -15.94 -13.06 -2.09
N GLY A 311 -17.15 -12.92 -1.54
CA GLY A 311 -17.78 -11.62 -1.32
C GLY A 311 -16.98 -10.72 -0.36
N ALA A 312 -16.41 -11.30 0.71
CA ALA A 312 -15.52 -10.59 1.62
C ALA A 312 -14.24 -10.13 0.91
N ALA A 313 -13.64 -10.98 0.08
CA ALA A 313 -12.44 -10.64 -0.69
C ALA A 313 -12.70 -9.48 -1.67
N GLU A 314 -13.83 -9.48 -2.39
CA GLU A 314 -14.21 -8.38 -3.27
C GLU A 314 -14.42 -7.08 -2.50
N ASN A 315 -15.24 -7.11 -1.45
CA ASN A 315 -15.59 -5.91 -0.70
C ASN A 315 -14.37 -5.30 0.01
N ILE A 316 -13.55 -6.12 0.67
CA ILE A 316 -12.34 -5.64 1.35
C ILE A 316 -11.36 -5.09 0.31
N THR A 317 -11.14 -5.80 -0.80
CA THR A 317 -10.24 -5.30 -1.85
C THR A 317 -10.74 -3.98 -2.43
N GLY A 318 -12.05 -3.83 -2.68
CA GLY A 318 -12.65 -2.59 -3.15
C GLY A 318 -12.44 -1.43 -2.18
N VAL A 319 -12.69 -1.64 -0.89
CA VAL A 319 -12.44 -0.63 0.17
C VAL A 319 -10.95 -0.25 0.23
N LEU A 320 -10.05 -1.23 0.17
CA LEU A 320 -8.61 -0.98 0.16
C LEU A 320 -8.18 -0.19 -1.08
N MET A 321 -8.70 -0.52 -2.27
CA MET A 321 -8.41 0.21 -3.51
C MET A 321 -8.88 1.67 -3.43
N VAL A 322 -10.11 1.92 -2.94
CA VAL A 322 -10.61 3.29 -2.73
C VAL A 322 -9.76 4.03 -1.70
N GLY A 323 -9.43 3.40 -0.58
CA GLY A 323 -8.56 3.98 0.45
C GLY A 323 -7.18 4.35 -0.11
N LEU A 324 -6.55 3.44 -0.87
CA LEU A 324 -5.29 3.68 -1.56
C LEU A 324 -5.38 4.82 -2.58
N ALA A 325 -6.47 4.90 -3.35
CA ALA A 325 -6.68 5.98 -4.31
C ALA A 325 -6.78 7.34 -3.60
N VAL A 326 -7.52 7.41 -2.48
CA VAL A 326 -7.62 8.62 -1.64
C VAL A 326 -6.27 9.01 -1.08
N ILE A 327 -5.50 8.06 -0.52
CA ILE A 327 -4.16 8.34 0.01
C ILE A 327 -3.21 8.77 -1.10
N GLY A 328 -3.24 8.10 -2.24
CA GLY A 328 -2.45 8.45 -3.43
C GLY A 328 -2.74 9.89 -3.88
N PHE A 329 -4.01 10.26 -3.97
CA PHE A 329 -4.44 11.62 -4.26
C PHE A 329 -3.93 12.63 -3.23
N LEU A 330 -4.04 12.32 -1.93
CA LEU A 330 -3.55 13.20 -0.85
C LEU A 330 -2.03 13.37 -0.88
N VAL A 331 -1.28 12.30 -1.17
CA VAL A 331 0.18 12.33 -1.29
C VAL A 331 0.61 13.15 -2.51
N ILE A 332 -0.02 12.95 -3.67
CA ILE A 332 0.25 13.75 -4.89
C ILE A 332 -0.10 15.23 -4.62
N SER A 333 -1.24 15.49 -4.00
CA SER A 333 -1.67 16.85 -3.63
C SER A 333 -0.67 17.51 -2.66
N ARG A 334 -0.14 16.76 -1.68
CA ARG A 334 0.94 17.23 -0.81
C ARG A 334 2.20 17.56 -1.61
N PHE A 335 2.61 16.73 -2.57
CA PHE A 335 3.78 17.02 -3.40
C PHE A 335 3.60 18.32 -4.20
N VAL A 336 2.43 18.50 -4.82
CA VAL A 336 2.10 19.74 -5.54
C VAL A 336 2.12 20.94 -4.59
N LEU A 337 1.46 20.83 -3.43
CA LEU A 337 1.44 21.89 -2.42
C LEU A 337 2.86 22.23 -1.94
N MET A 338 3.68 21.23 -1.69
CA MET A 338 5.07 21.40 -1.27
C MET A 338 5.88 22.16 -2.32
N LEU A 339 5.76 21.83 -3.61
CA LEU A 339 6.45 22.54 -4.69
C LEU A 339 5.99 24.01 -4.79
N LEU A 340 4.68 24.26 -4.72
CA LEU A 340 4.12 25.61 -4.81
C LEU A 340 4.52 26.47 -3.61
N LEU A 341 4.33 25.97 -2.39
CA LEU A 341 4.60 26.74 -1.16
C LEU A 341 6.09 26.93 -0.92
N SER A 342 6.93 25.96 -1.26
CA SER A 342 8.39 26.15 -1.20
C SER A 342 8.89 27.18 -2.22
N ALA A 343 8.28 27.24 -3.41
CA ALA A 343 8.57 28.30 -4.38
C ALA A 343 8.13 29.68 -3.86
N LEU A 344 6.97 29.78 -3.20
CA LEU A 344 6.51 31.02 -2.56
C LEU A 344 7.44 31.45 -1.42
N HIS A 345 7.86 30.52 -0.56
CA HIS A 345 8.85 30.77 0.48
C HIS A 345 10.15 31.33 -0.12
N ALA A 346 10.73 30.62 -1.11
CA ALA A 346 11.97 31.03 -1.75
C ALA A 346 11.85 32.41 -2.42
N ARG A 347 10.73 32.69 -3.10
CA ARG A 347 10.46 34.02 -3.70
C ARG A 347 10.35 35.11 -2.63
N LYS A 348 9.70 34.84 -1.50
CA LYS A 348 9.53 35.79 -0.40
C LYS A 348 10.87 36.14 0.26
N VAL A 349 11.61 35.12 0.71
CA VAL A 349 12.84 35.28 1.50
C VAL A 349 14.01 35.77 0.64
N ARG A 350 14.04 35.44 -0.66
CA ARG A 350 15.09 35.88 -1.60
C ARG A 350 14.75 37.17 -2.34
N ARG A 351 13.60 37.79 -2.06
CA ARG A 351 13.21 39.08 -2.67
C ARG A 351 14.20 40.17 -2.23
N ARG A 352 14.63 41.01 -3.18
CA ARG A 352 15.42 42.22 -2.86
C ARG A 352 14.65 43.09 -1.86
N GLY A 353 15.26 43.40 -0.73
CA GLY A 353 14.67 44.20 0.34
C GLY A 353 13.92 43.42 1.43
N PHE A 354 13.85 42.08 1.37
CA PHE A 354 13.31 41.29 2.48
C PHE A 354 14.17 41.48 3.74
N ARG A 355 13.51 41.81 4.87
CA ARG A 355 14.12 41.98 6.19
C ARG A 355 13.15 41.43 7.24
N TRP A 356 13.70 40.75 8.25
CA TRP A 356 12.92 40.24 9.39
C TRP A 356 12.59 41.33 10.43
N GLY A 357 13.32 42.45 10.39
CA GLY A 357 13.22 43.52 11.36
C GLY A 357 14.58 44.24 11.48
N PRO A 358 14.84 44.92 12.62
CA PRO A 358 16.16 45.44 12.95
C PRO A 358 17.23 44.34 12.93
N THR A 359 18.47 44.70 12.63
CA THR A 359 19.61 43.79 12.73
C THR A 359 19.85 43.45 14.20
N ILE A 360 19.96 42.16 14.52
CA ILE A 360 20.34 41.72 15.86
C ILE A 360 21.87 41.72 15.94
N THR A 361 22.43 42.46 16.88
CA THR A 361 23.89 42.58 17.08
C THR A 361 24.34 42.17 18.48
N GLU A 362 23.38 42.04 19.39
CA GLU A 362 23.57 41.62 20.76
C GLU A 362 24.15 40.20 20.81
N PRO A 363 25.07 39.91 21.75
CA PRO A 363 25.59 38.56 21.89
C PRO A 363 24.50 37.55 22.28
N VAL A 364 24.72 36.28 21.94
CA VAL A 364 23.77 35.20 22.21
C VAL A 364 24.43 34.03 22.94
N SER A 365 23.61 33.21 23.60
CA SER A 365 24.07 32.02 24.33
C SER A 365 23.91 30.77 23.48
N VAL A 366 25.00 30.10 23.14
CA VAL A 366 25.00 28.82 22.42
C VAL A 366 25.14 27.66 23.40
N LEU A 367 24.16 26.77 23.43
CA LEU A 367 24.12 25.59 24.29
C LEU A 367 24.50 24.35 23.49
N VAL A 368 25.50 23.62 23.98
CA VAL A 368 25.99 22.37 23.40
C VAL A 368 25.86 21.25 24.45
N PRO A 369 24.74 20.51 24.49
CA PRO A 369 24.64 19.32 25.34
C PRO A 369 25.55 18.23 24.79
N ALA A 370 26.39 17.65 25.65
CA ALA A 370 27.38 16.66 25.26
C ALA A 370 27.33 15.43 26.18
N TYR A 371 27.35 14.24 25.57
CA TYR A 371 27.47 12.98 26.30
C TYR A 371 28.27 11.94 25.49
N ASN A 372 29.52 11.71 25.91
CA ASN A 372 30.50 10.88 25.22
C ASN A 372 30.73 11.29 23.75
N GLU A 373 31.17 12.52 23.55
CA GLU A 373 31.40 13.15 22.26
C GLU A 373 32.87 13.54 22.04
N ALA A 374 33.80 12.86 22.71
CA ALA A 374 35.23 13.19 22.68
C ALA A 374 35.83 13.24 21.25
N LYS A 375 35.23 12.55 20.28
CA LYS A 375 35.70 12.51 18.89
C LYS A 375 35.28 13.71 18.04
N CYS A 376 34.23 14.42 18.41
CA CYS A 376 33.64 15.47 17.57
C CYS A 376 33.56 16.83 18.29
N ILE A 377 33.54 16.85 19.62
CA ILE A 377 33.29 18.06 20.42
C ILE A 377 34.30 19.19 20.12
N GLU A 378 35.55 18.86 19.82
CA GLU A 378 36.58 19.83 19.46
C GLU A 378 36.23 20.56 18.15
N ASN A 379 35.82 19.84 17.10
CA ASN A 379 35.38 20.43 15.84
C ASN A 379 34.14 21.31 16.03
N THR A 380 33.20 20.85 16.86
CA THR A 380 31.99 21.60 17.23
C THR A 380 32.36 22.94 17.87
N VAL A 381 33.19 22.94 18.91
CA VAL A 381 33.61 24.16 19.61
C VAL A 381 34.44 25.09 18.71
N ASN A 382 35.37 24.54 17.92
CA ASN A 382 36.16 25.32 16.97
C ASN A 382 35.26 26.00 15.92
N SER A 383 34.21 25.33 15.45
CA SER A 383 33.26 25.94 14.50
C SER A 383 32.49 27.12 15.09
N LEU A 384 32.17 27.06 16.40
CA LEU A 384 31.53 28.16 17.10
C LEU A 384 32.49 29.34 17.30
N MET A 385 33.77 29.07 17.56
CA MET A 385 34.78 30.14 17.67
C MET A 385 35.01 30.88 16.35
N ALA A 386 34.69 30.26 15.21
CA ALA A 386 34.72 30.89 13.89
C ALA A 386 33.45 31.71 13.56
N SER A 387 32.53 31.88 14.50
CA SER A 387 31.27 32.58 14.24
C SER A 387 31.46 34.07 13.91
N GLU A 388 30.72 34.55 12.91
CA GLU A 388 30.64 35.97 12.54
C GLU A 388 29.77 36.80 13.49
N HIS A 389 29.11 36.17 14.46
CA HIS A 389 28.24 36.83 15.44
C HIS A 389 28.83 36.70 16.86
N PRO A 390 28.71 37.72 17.74
CA PRO A 390 29.17 37.59 19.12
C PRO A 390 28.42 36.50 19.88
N ILE A 391 29.15 35.56 20.50
CA ILE A 391 28.56 34.43 21.24
C ILE A 391 29.24 34.18 22.58
N GLU A 392 28.48 33.64 23.53
CA GLU A 392 29.02 32.78 24.57
C GLU A 392 28.66 31.33 24.27
N VAL A 393 29.54 30.39 24.63
CA VAL A 393 29.29 28.95 24.46
C VAL A 393 29.23 28.29 25.82
N LEU A 394 28.15 27.55 26.06
CA LEU A 394 27.97 26.70 27.23
C LEU A 394 27.95 25.24 26.77
N VAL A 395 29.02 24.51 27.07
CA VAL A 395 29.07 23.06 26.85
C VAL A 395 28.55 22.39 28.11
N ILE A 396 27.42 21.67 28.00
CA ILE A 396 26.79 20.98 29.12
C ILE A 396 27.16 19.50 29.03
N ASP A 397 28.15 19.08 29.82
CA ASP A 397 28.57 17.68 29.93
C ASP A 397 27.60 16.90 30.82
N ASP A 398 26.80 16.03 30.21
CA ASP A 398 25.77 15.20 30.87
C ASP A 398 26.36 13.88 31.41
N GLY A 399 27.48 13.99 32.11
CA GLY A 399 28.17 12.88 32.77
C GLY A 399 28.98 12.00 31.83
N SER A 400 29.79 12.59 30.95
CA SER A 400 30.61 11.84 30.00
C SER A 400 31.72 11.04 30.70
N SER A 401 32.05 9.89 30.09
CA SER A 401 33.08 8.95 30.59
C SER A 401 34.34 8.91 29.71
N ASP A 402 34.27 9.47 28.51
CA ASP A 402 35.32 9.42 27.48
C ASP A 402 36.28 10.63 27.50
N GLY A 403 36.11 11.55 28.45
CA GLY A 403 36.94 12.75 28.56
C GLY A 403 36.43 13.98 27.79
N THR A 404 35.21 13.95 27.23
CA THR A 404 34.58 15.08 26.54
C THR A 404 34.78 16.43 27.24
N ALA A 405 34.40 16.55 28.52
CA ALA A 405 34.58 17.80 29.28
C ALA A 405 36.04 18.25 29.40
N ARG A 406 36.99 17.32 29.58
CA ARG A 406 38.42 17.63 29.71
C ARG A 406 39.00 18.19 28.41
N ILE A 407 38.53 17.71 27.26
CA ILE A 407 38.94 18.21 25.94
C ILE A 407 38.57 19.69 25.83
N VAL A 408 37.31 20.03 26.12
CA VAL A 408 36.83 21.43 26.01
C VAL A 408 37.53 22.35 27.02
N GLU A 409 37.71 21.91 28.26
CA GLU A 409 38.44 22.69 29.28
C GLU A 409 39.89 22.93 28.89
N ALA A 410 40.55 21.95 28.27
CA ALA A 410 41.94 22.06 27.83
C ALA A 410 42.13 23.07 26.67
N MET A 411 41.06 23.43 25.94
CA MET A 411 41.13 24.45 24.88
C MET A 411 41.37 25.86 25.42
N GLY A 412 41.07 26.13 26.70
CA GLY A 412 41.38 27.42 27.36
C GLY A 412 40.70 28.64 26.73
N LEU A 413 39.54 28.45 26.09
CA LEU A 413 38.85 29.52 25.35
C LEU A 413 38.04 30.44 26.28
N PRO A 414 38.21 31.77 26.22
CA PRO A 414 37.61 32.71 27.18
C PRO A 414 36.07 32.78 27.09
N ASN A 415 35.51 32.44 25.93
CA ASN A 415 34.08 32.57 25.66
C ASN A 415 33.34 31.22 25.83
N VAL A 416 34.03 30.19 26.31
CA VAL A 416 33.51 28.82 26.45
C VAL A 416 33.46 28.42 27.92
N ARG A 417 32.30 27.96 28.39
CA ARG A 417 32.10 27.48 29.76
C ARG A 417 31.64 26.04 29.73
N VAL A 418 32.27 25.19 30.51
CA VAL A 418 31.83 23.80 30.72
C VAL A 418 30.99 23.71 31.99
N ILE A 419 29.79 23.15 31.86
CA ILE A 419 28.88 22.83 32.96
C ILE A 419 28.80 21.32 33.04
N ARG A 420 29.22 20.75 34.17
CA ARG A 420 29.16 19.31 34.40
C ARG A 420 27.94 18.95 35.24
N GLN A 421 27.25 17.87 34.86
CA GLN A 421 26.15 17.30 35.64
C GLN A 421 26.18 15.76 35.59
N LEU A 422 25.41 15.11 36.46
CA LEU A 422 25.16 13.67 36.34
C LEU A 422 24.21 13.42 35.15
N ASN A 423 24.39 12.28 34.48
CA ASN A 423 23.59 11.93 33.32
C ASN A 423 22.08 11.93 33.65
N ALA A 424 21.38 12.91 33.09
CA ALA A 424 19.94 13.10 33.26
C ALA A 424 19.21 13.23 31.91
N GLY A 425 19.94 13.08 30.79
CA GLY A 425 19.40 13.16 29.45
C GLY A 425 19.48 14.57 28.86
N LYS A 426 19.36 14.61 27.53
CA LYS A 426 19.49 15.84 26.73
C LYS A 426 18.53 16.97 27.19
N PRO A 427 17.24 16.73 27.48
CA PRO A 427 16.35 17.80 27.96
C PRO A 427 16.83 18.44 29.27
N ALA A 428 17.29 17.64 30.23
CA ALA A 428 17.83 18.13 31.50
C ALA A 428 19.11 18.96 31.30
N ALA A 429 20.02 18.49 30.45
CA ALA A 429 21.23 19.23 30.08
C ALA A 429 20.90 20.57 29.40
N LEU A 430 19.95 20.60 28.47
CA LEU A 430 19.51 21.84 27.82
C LEU A 430 18.87 22.81 28.81
N ASN A 431 17.99 22.35 29.71
CA ASN A 431 17.40 23.19 30.76
C ASN A 431 18.45 23.76 31.71
N ARG A 432 19.48 22.97 32.06
CA ARG A 432 20.63 23.45 32.84
C ARG A 432 21.39 24.54 32.09
N GLY A 433 21.58 24.37 30.78
CA GLY A 433 22.15 25.38 29.90
C GLY A 433 21.33 26.67 29.86
N ILE A 434 20.01 26.58 29.67
CA ILE A 434 19.08 27.73 29.67
C ILE A 434 19.20 28.51 30.98
N ALA A 435 19.21 27.83 32.12
CA ALA A 435 19.32 28.46 33.44
C ALA A 435 20.67 29.17 33.68
N ASN A 436 21.73 28.81 32.93
CA ASN A 436 23.07 29.38 33.07
C ASN A 436 23.46 30.35 31.95
N ALA A 437 22.61 30.48 30.95
CA ALA A 437 22.77 31.40 29.84
C ALA A 437 22.68 32.86 30.32
N ARG A 438 23.46 33.75 29.71
CA ARG A 438 23.48 35.19 30.02
C ARG A 438 22.58 36.01 29.11
N TYR A 439 22.32 35.56 27.89
CA TYR A 439 21.63 36.37 26.87
C TYR A 439 20.20 35.90 26.59
N ASP A 440 19.37 36.78 26.03
CA ASP A 440 17.93 36.51 25.78
C ASP A 440 17.70 35.53 24.64
N ILE A 441 18.59 35.47 23.65
CA ILE A 441 18.49 34.49 22.56
C ILE A 441 19.37 33.29 22.88
N ILE A 442 18.75 32.11 22.86
CA ILE A 442 19.36 30.82 23.13
C ILE A 442 19.47 30.04 21.83
N VAL A 443 20.68 29.74 21.40
CA VAL A 443 20.96 28.85 20.26
C VAL A 443 21.25 27.47 20.81
N MET A 444 20.64 26.44 20.25
CA MET A 444 20.86 25.03 20.61
C MET A 444 21.50 24.29 19.45
N MET A 445 22.52 23.49 19.76
CA MET A 445 23.34 22.77 18.80
C MET A 445 23.76 21.42 19.37
N ASP A 446 23.69 20.34 18.60
CA ASP A 446 24.19 19.03 19.04
C ASP A 446 25.73 19.03 19.02
N GLY A 447 26.39 18.33 19.96
CA GLY A 447 27.85 18.37 20.06
C GLY A 447 28.63 17.55 19.02
N ASP A 448 27.93 16.97 18.04
CA ASP A 448 28.46 16.37 16.80
C ASP A 448 28.24 17.25 15.55
N THR A 449 27.75 18.48 15.74
CA THR A 449 27.38 19.37 14.65
C THR A 449 28.48 20.41 14.42
N VAL A 450 28.57 20.94 13.21
CA VAL A 450 29.52 21.99 12.82
C VAL A 450 28.77 23.12 12.14
N PHE A 451 28.89 24.35 12.65
CA PHE A 451 28.24 25.53 12.07
C PHE A 451 29.14 26.17 11.00
N GLU A 452 28.53 26.68 9.93
CA GLU A 452 29.21 27.64 9.06
C GLU A 452 29.41 28.98 9.82
N PRO A 453 30.44 29.78 9.52
CA PRO A 453 30.71 31.04 10.22
C PRO A 453 29.49 31.98 10.35
N ALA A 454 28.70 32.08 9.29
CA ALA A 454 27.49 32.91 9.23
C ALA A 454 26.26 32.33 9.95
N THR A 455 26.29 31.06 10.40
CA THR A 455 25.09 30.32 10.85
C THR A 455 24.38 31.00 12.01
N VAL A 456 25.12 31.42 13.04
CA VAL A 456 24.53 32.09 14.21
C VAL A 456 23.88 33.40 13.80
N ARG A 457 24.56 34.23 12.98
CA ARG A 457 24.01 35.49 12.47
C ARG A 457 22.68 35.26 11.74
N GLU A 458 22.61 34.25 10.87
CA GLU A 458 21.40 33.92 10.13
C GLU A 458 20.29 33.32 11.02
N LEU A 459 20.64 32.61 12.09
CA LEU A 459 19.68 32.08 13.08
C LEU A 459 19.04 33.16 13.95
N VAL A 460 19.82 34.18 14.33
CA VAL A 460 19.34 35.20 15.28
C VAL A 460 18.58 36.32 14.58
N GLN A 461 18.86 36.58 13.30
CA GLN A 461 18.25 37.68 12.56
C GLN A 461 16.71 37.66 12.52
N PRO A 462 16.01 36.50 12.46
CA PRO A 462 14.54 36.47 12.50
C PRO A 462 13.91 37.01 13.80
N PHE A 463 14.65 37.07 14.91
CA PHE A 463 14.15 37.63 16.18
C PHE A 463 13.95 39.16 16.14
N GLY A 464 14.39 39.83 15.07
CA GLY A 464 14.02 41.21 14.78
C GLY A 464 12.50 41.41 14.66
N ASP A 465 11.72 40.37 14.35
CA ASP A 465 10.27 40.36 14.57
C ASP A 465 9.98 39.90 16.02
N PRO A 466 9.41 40.75 16.88
CA PRO A 466 9.12 40.41 18.27
C PRO A 466 8.14 39.24 18.43
N LYS A 467 7.39 38.87 17.37
CA LYS A 467 6.46 37.73 17.37
C LYS A 467 7.16 36.38 17.13
N VAL A 468 8.43 36.39 16.74
CA VAL A 468 9.22 35.16 16.55
C VAL A 468 9.72 34.68 17.91
N GLY A 469 9.28 33.46 18.26
CA GLY A 469 9.70 32.77 19.48
C GLY A 469 10.76 31.71 19.22
N ALA A 470 10.82 31.16 18.00
CA ALA A 470 11.82 30.16 17.64
C ALA A 470 12.15 30.16 16.13
N VAL A 471 13.36 29.71 15.81
CA VAL A 471 13.92 29.67 14.45
C VAL A 471 14.54 28.29 14.21
N ALA A 472 14.11 27.65 13.12
CA ALA A 472 14.73 26.43 12.61
C ALA A 472 15.81 26.75 11.59
N GLY A 473 17.01 26.20 11.77
CA GLY A 473 18.07 26.24 10.76
C GLY A 473 17.98 25.10 9.76
N ASN A 474 18.96 25.09 8.86
CA ASN A 474 19.12 24.14 7.77
C ASN A 474 20.18 23.09 8.11
N ALA A 475 19.72 21.94 8.64
CA ALA A 475 20.58 20.81 8.92
C ALA A 475 21.00 20.09 7.61
N LYS A 476 22.30 19.81 7.50
CA LYS A 476 22.94 19.16 6.34
C LYS A 476 23.73 17.93 6.81
N VAL A 477 23.73 16.89 5.99
CA VAL A 477 24.55 15.68 6.23
C VAL A 477 26.00 15.98 5.84
N GLY A 478 26.95 15.76 6.75
CA GLY A 478 28.39 15.93 6.49
C GLY A 478 29.03 14.73 5.79
N ASN A 479 28.73 13.51 6.26
CA ASN A 479 29.31 12.26 5.76
C ASN A 479 28.44 11.62 4.64
N ARG A 480 28.73 11.97 3.39
CA ARG A 480 27.90 11.63 2.22
C ARG A 480 28.48 10.52 1.32
N ASP A 481 29.67 10.02 1.64
CA ASP A 481 30.44 9.14 0.75
C ASP A 481 29.94 7.68 0.74
N SER A 482 29.12 7.30 1.72
CA SER A 482 28.46 6.00 1.75
C SER A 482 27.09 6.05 1.07
N LEU A 483 26.60 4.89 0.60
CA LEU A 483 25.25 4.78 0.03
C LEU A 483 24.16 5.19 1.04
N ILE A 484 24.33 4.82 2.32
CA ILE A 484 23.44 5.20 3.41
C ILE A 484 23.50 6.72 3.67
N GLY A 485 24.70 7.32 3.59
CA GLY A 485 24.89 8.76 3.67
C GLY A 485 24.21 9.50 2.50
N ALA A 486 24.34 8.99 1.27
CA ALA A 486 23.69 9.56 0.09
C ALA A 486 22.15 9.52 0.18
N TRP A 487 21.57 8.41 0.64
CA TRP A 487 20.12 8.31 0.86
C TRP A 487 19.61 9.26 1.94
N GLN A 488 20.34 9.38 3.06
CA GLN A 488 20.01 10.36 4.10
C GLN A 488 20.17 11.79 3.59
N HIS A 489 21.16 12.06 2.73
CA HIS A 489 21.29 13.37 2.11
C HIS A 489 20.07 13.73 1.24
N ILE A 490 19.59 12.80 0.40
CA ILE A 490 18.34 12.99 -0.36
C ILE A 490 17.17 13.26 0.57
N GLU A 491 17.03 12.46 1.63
CA GLU A 491 15.96 12.62 2.61
C GLU A 491 16.03 13.96 3.35
N TYR A 492 17.21 14.45 3.73
CA TYR A 492 17.34 15.74 4.41
C TYR A 492 16.96 16.89 3.49
N VAL A 493 17.43 16.86 2.23
CA VAL A 493 17.16 17.94 1.27
C VAL A 493 15.69 17.93 0.82
N MET A 494 15.17 16.77 0.42
CA MET A 494 13.80 16.62 -0.08
C MET A 494 12.77 16.47 1.04
N GLY A 495 13.02 15.60 2.02
CA GLY A 495 12.06 15.21 3.06
C GLY A 495 12.01 16.15 4.26
N PHE A 496 13.08 16.90 4.54
CA PHE A 496 13.07 17.87 5.65
C PHE A 496 13.14 19.32 5.16
N ASN A 497 14.15 19.71 4.37
CA ASN A 497 14.34 21.12 4.02
C ASN A 497 13.25 21.66 3.10
N LEU A 498 12.80 20.88 2.12
CA LEU A 498 11.70 21.28 1.26
C LEU A 498 10.38 21.40 2.05
N ASP A 499 10.12 20.42 2.93
CA ASP A 499 8.98 20.41 3.85
C ASP A 499 8.99 21.64 4.78
N ARG A 500 10.13 22.01 5.36
CA ARG A 500 10.26 23.19 6.24
C ARG A 500 9.85 24.47 5.55
N ARG A 501 10.18 24.64 4.27
CA ARG A 501 9.76 25.83 3.49
C ARG A 501 8.24 25.88 3.32
N MET A 502 7.60 24.74 3.08
CA MET A 502 6.14 24.63 3.03
C MET A 502 5.53 24.96 4.40
N TYR A 503 6.03 24.35 5.48
CA TYR A 503 5.52 24.57 6.83
C TYR A 503 5.74 26.00 7.35
N ASP A 504 6.82 26.66 6.96
CA ASP A 504 7.07 28.08 7.27
C ASP A 504 6.01 29.00 6.66
N VAL A 505 5.60 28.72 5.42
CA VAL A 505 4.51 29.48 4.76
C VAL A 505 3.15 29.20 5.42
N LEU A 506 2.88 27.95 5.79
CA LEU A 506 1.66 27.58 6.49
C LEU A 506 1.64 28.12 7.95
N GLY A 507 2.81 28.34 8.54
CA GLY A 507 2.99 28.74 9.93
C GLY A 507 2.72 27.60 10.91
N CYS A 508 3.12 26.37 10.56
CA CYS A 508 2.86 25.17 11.35
C CYS A 508 4.04 24.17 11.32
N MET A 509 5.27 24.67 11.45
CA MET A 509 6.48 23.86 11.56
C MET A 509 6.34 22.80 12.65
N PRO A 510 6.43 21.50 12.35
CA PRO A 510 6.30 20.48 13.39
C PRO A 510 7.52 20.35 14.27
N THR A 511 8.71 20.60 13.72
CA THR A 511 9.98 20.28 14.37
C THR A 511 11.07 21.26 13.96
N ILE A 512 11.67 21.91 14.96
CA ILE A 512 12.98 22.57 14.85
C ILE A 512 14.05 21.48 15.04
N PRO A 513 15.03 21.33 14.14
CA PRO A 513 16.06 20.30 14.32
C PRO A 513 16.93 20.61 15.54
N GLY A 514 17.09 19.63 16.44
CA GLY A 514 17.95 19.78 17.62
C GLY A 514 19.40 20.17 17.33
N ALA A 515 19.91 19.85 16.14
CA ALA A 515 21.25 20.22 15.68
C ALA A 515 21.41 21.72 15.36
N VAL A 516 20.33 22.43 15.03
CA VAL A 516 20.38 23.83 14.60
C VAL A 516 19.05 24.54 14.86
N GLY A 517 18.89 25.05 16.07
CA GLY A 517 17.71 25.81 16.50
C GLY A 517 18.07 27.03 17.32
N ALA A 518 17.24 28.06 17.27
CA ALA A 518 17.36 29.21 18.15
C ALA A 518 16.00 29.58 18.75
N PHE A 519 16.00 30.09 19.97
CA PHE A 519 14.81 30.34 20.76
C PHE A 519 14.94 31.65 21.54
N ARG A 520 13.83 32.35 21.68
CA ARG A 520 13.71 33.46 22.62
C ARG A 520 13.56 32.88 24.03
N ARG A 521 14.37 33.32 25.00
CA ARG A 521 14.34 32.84 26.38
C ARG A 521 12.95 32.98 27.00
N SER A 522 12.33 34.16 26.85
CA SER A 522 10.98 34.41 27.36
C SER A 522 9.91 33.49 26.73
N ALA A 523 10.12 32.99 25.52
CA ALA A 523 9.25 31.98 24.91
C ALA A 523 9.50 30.60 25.54
N LEU A 524 10.76 30.20 25.75
CA LEU A 524 11.13 28.94 26.41
C LEU A 524 10.60 28.86 27.84
N GLU A 525 10.79 29.91 28.63
CA GLU A 525 10.33 29.97 30.02
C GLU A 525 8.81 29.84 30.12
N ARG A 526 8.08 30.47 29.19
CA ARG A 526 6.61 30.44 29.19
C ARG A 526 6.04 29.06 28.87
N VAL A 527 6.70 28.30 28.01
CA VAL A 527 6.27 26.92 27.68
C VAL A 527 6.88 25.86 28.59
N GLY A 528 7.70 26.26 29.58
CA GLY A 528 8.27 25.36 30.59
C GLY A 528 9.62 24.74 30.25
N GLY A 529 10.33 25.26 29.25
CA GLY A 529 11.64 24.74 28.81
C GLY A 529 11.55 23.43 28.02
N MET A 530 12.64 22.67 27.99
CA MET A 530 12.73 21.41 27.25
C MET A 530 12.13 20.26 28.07
N SER A 531 11.03 19.69 27.57
CA SER A 531 10.31 18.57 28.18
C SER A 531 11.05 17.23 28.01
N ASP A 532 10.97 16.36 29.02
CA ASP A 532 11.44 14.97 28.99
C ASP A 532 10.31 13.94 28.83
N ASP A 533 9.06 14.39 28.62
CA ASP A 533 7.89 13.52 28.41
C ASP A 533 7.98 12.67 27.13
N THR A 534 8.73 13.15 26.14
CA THR A 534 8.82 12.54 24.81
C THR A 534 10.28 12.29 24.40
N LEU A 535 10.50 11.30 23.52
CA LEU A 535 11.83 11.01 22.98
C LEU A 535 12.31 11.98 21.88
N ALA A 536 11.43 12.91 21.48
CA ALA A 536 11.68 13.93 20.47
C ALA A 536 11.39 15.30 21.09
N GLU A 537 12.27 15.71 22.00
CA GLU A 537 12.16 16.96 22.77
C GLU A 537 12.02 18.20 21.88
N ASP A 538 12.67 18.14 20.72
CA ASP A 538 12.71 19.18 19.71
C ASP A 538 11.36 19.36 18.98
N THR A 539 10.64 18.28 18.78
CA THR A 539 9.28 18.26 18.21
C THR A 539 8.26 18.72 19.26
N ASP A 540 8.36 18.22 20.49
CA ASP A 540 7.50 18.62 21.62
C ASP A 540 7.58 20.13 21.87
N ILE A 541 8.79 20.68 22.02
CA ILE A 541 8.96 22.12 22.25
C ILE A 541 8.41 22.96 21.09
N THR A 542 8.60 22.51 19.85
CA THR A 542 8.10 23.23 18.68
C THR A 542 6.57 23.29 18.67
N MET A 543 5.90 22.18 18.99
CA MET A 543 4.44 22.14 19.12
C MET A 543 3.94 22.99 20.29
N ALA A 544 4.65 22.98 21.43
CA ALA A 544 4.32 23.82 22.58
C ALA A 544 4.41 25.32 22.25
N MET A 545 5.45 25.76 21.54
CA MET A 545 5.62 27.15 21.07
C MET A 545 4.47 27.59 20.16
N HIS A 546 4.07 26.73 19.23
CA HIS A 546 2.93 27.01 18.36
C HIS A 546 1.61 27.13 19.12
N ARG A 547 1.41 26.32 20.17
CA ARG A 547 0.22 26.40 21.03
C ARG A 547 0.19 27.67 21.88
N ASP A 548 1.33 28.11 22.39
CA ASP A 548 1.44 29.38 23.13
C ASP A 548 1.27 30.61 22.22
N GLY A 549 1.43 30.43 20.91
CA GLY A 549 1.12 31.43 19.90
C GLY A 549 2.33 32.15 19.30
N TRP A 550 3.53 31.66 19.58
CA TRP A 550 4.75 32.13 18.94
C TRP A 550 4.81 31.76 17.47
N LYS A 551 5.44 32.63 16.68
CA LYS A 551 5.86 32.24 15.33
C LYS A 551 7.13 31.39 15.43
N VAL A 552 7.09 30.24 14.78
CA VAL A 552 8.25 29.41 14.49
C VAL A 552 8.55 29.57 13.01
N VAL A 553 9.77 29.98 12.67
CA VAL A 553 10.16 30.32 11.29
C VAL A 553 11.39 29.54 10.81
N TYR A 554 11.60 29.49 9.50
CA TYR A 554 12.75 28.82 8.87
C TYR A 554 13.81 29.80 8.36
N ALA A 555 15.06 29.63 8.79
CA ALA A 555 16.22 30.36 8.30
C ALA A 555 17.03 29.49 7.31
N GLU A 556 16.72 29.56 6.01
CA GLU A 556 17.31 28.65 5.01
C GLU A 556 18.85 28.78 4.84
N LYS A 557 19.42 29.92 5.25
CA LYS A 557 20.86 30.22 5.17
C LYS A 557 21.64 29.82 6.42
N ALA A 558 20.96 29.52 7.53
CA ALA A 558 21.59 29.06 8.76
C ALA A 558 21.97 27.58 8.63
N ARG A 559 23.14 27.28 8.08
CA ARG A 559 23.54 25.91 7.71
C ARG A 559 24.40 25.24 8.78
N ALA A 560 24.00 24.05 9.17
CA ALA A 560 24.72 23.24 10.14
C ALA A 560 24.98 21.83 9.59
N TRP A 561 26.20 21.34 9.75
CA TRP A 561 26.66 20.06 9.22
C TRP A 561 26.71 19.03 10.35
N THR A 562 25.92 17.96 10.25
CA THR A 562 25.82 16.91 11.27
C THR A 562 26.30 15.55 10.75
N GLU A 563 26.76 14.70 11.65
CA GLU A 563 27.17 13.33 11.36
C GLU A 563 25.95 12.40 11.29
N ALA A 564 25.62 11.93 10.09
CA ALA A 564 24.55 10.97 9.87
C ALA A 564 25.00 9.54 10.20
N PRO A 565 24.09 8.65 10.64
CA PRO A 565 24.36 7.22 10.80
C PRO A 565 25.05 6.57 9.60
N GLU A 566 26.14 5.83 9.84
CA GLU A 566 26.88 5.11 8.80
C GLU A 566 26.44 3.65 8.64
N THR A 567 25.77 3.10 9.66
CA THR A 567 25.31 1.70 9.66
C THR A 567 23.79 1.59 9.73
N VAL A 568 23.25 0.52 9.17
CA VAL A 568 21.80 0.20 9.22
C VAL A 568 21.29 0.13 10.66
N GLN A 569 22.08 -0.39 11.60
CA GLN A 569 21.67 -0.50 13.01
C GLN A 569 21.55 0.87 13.69
N GLN A 570 22.49 1.77 13.43
CA GLN A 570 22.44 3.15 13.93
C GLN A 570 21.26 3.91 13.32
N LEU A 571 21.07 3.77 12.00
CA LEU A 571 19.94 4.36 11.30
C LEU A 571 18.61 3.86 11.86
N TRP A 572 18.47 2.55 12.07
CA TRP A 572 17.28 1.95 12.67
C TRP A 572 16.97 2.57 14.03
N SER A 573 17.97 2.63 14.91
CA SER A 573 17.84 3.15 16.27
C SER A 573 17.40 4.62 16.27
N GLN A 574 17.98 5.43 15.38
CA GLN A 574 17.63 6.84 15.21
C GLN A 574 16.19 6.99 14.71
N ARG A 575 15.83 6.32 13.62
CA ARG A 575 14.51 6.45 12.98
C ARG A 575 13.38 5.94 13.86
N TYR A 576 13.66 4.88 14.62
CA TYR A 576 12.73 4.34 15.60
C TYR A 576 12.45 5.34 16.72
N ARG A 577 13.50 5.99 17.25
CA ARG A 577 13.35 7.07 18.24
C ARG A 577 12.57 8.26 17.68
N TRP A 578 12.91 8.72 16.48
CA TRP A 578 12.25 9.87 15.85
C TRP A 578 10.78 9.61 15.58
N SER A 579 10.46 8.45 14.98
CA SER A 579 9.09 8.07 14.66
C SER A 579 8.26 7.93 15.93
N TYR A 580 8.79 7.23 16.94
CA TYR A 580 8.08 7.04 18.20
C TYR A 580 7.92 8.35 18.99
N GLY A 581 8.98 9.15 19.12
CA GLY A 581 8.94 10.45 19.78
C GLY A 581 7.97 11.42 19.12
N THR A 582 7.90 11.42 17.77
CA THR A 582 6.92 12.23 17.03
C THR A 582 5.49 11.80 17.36
N MET A 583 5.21 10.49 17.43
CA MET A 583 3.89 9.99 17.83
C MET A 583 3.54 10.36 19.28
N GLN A 584 4.52 10.35 20.20
CA GLN A 584 4.33 10.82 21.57
C GLN A 584 3.99 12.31 21.62
N ALA A 585 4.69 13.15 20.85
CA ALA A 585 4.42 14.59 20.77
C ALA A 585 3.04 14.90 20.18
N ILE A 586 2.67 14.24 19.06
CA ILE A 586 1.32 14.34 18.48
C ILE A 586 0.27 13.98 19.51
N TRP A 587 0.47 12.88 20.24
CA TRP A 587 -0.46 12.44 21.27
C TRP A 587 -0.55 13.45 22.41
N LYS A 588 0.58 13.92 22.95
CA LYS A 588 0.64 14.94 24.01
C LYS A 588 -0.13 16.22 23.62
N HIS A 589 -0.03 16.64 22.37
CA HIS A 589 -0.67 17.86 21.85
C HIS A 589 -2.03 17.64 21.16
N ARG A 590 -2.62 16.44 21.21
CA ARG A 590 -3.85 16.08 20.49
C ARG A 590 -5.05 17.00 20.72
N HIS A 591 -5.15 17.60 21.90
CA HIS A 591 -6.25 18.50 22.24
C HIS A 591 -6.21 19.83 21.49
N ALA A 592 -5.07 20.20 20.90
CA ALA A 592 -4.93 21.42 20.11
C ALA A 592 -5.92 21.48 18.92
N VAL A 593 -6.37 20.34 18.39
CA VAL A 593 -7.32 20.29 17.26
C VAL A 593 -8.69 20.91 17.60
N VAL A 594 -9.12 20.84 18.86
CA VAL A 594 -10.40 21.38 19.33
C VAL A 594 -10.26 22.73 20.05
N GLU A 595 -9.04 23.15 20.37
CA GLU A 595 -8.78 24.43 21.03
C GLU A 595 -9.14 25.63 20.14
N ARG A 596 -9.61 26.73 20.76
CA ARG A 596 -9.88 28.02 20.11
C ARG A 596 -8.69 28.96 20.29
N GLY A 597 -8.64 30.05 19.54
CA GLY A 597 -7.57 31.05 19.63
C GLY A 597 -6.28 30.60 18.94
N VAL A 598 -5.13 31.00 19.48
CA VAL A 598 -3.83 30.88 18.81
C VAL A 598 -3.38 29.42 18.68
N SER A 599 -3.67 28.58 19.68
CA SER A 599 -3.44 27.13 19.63
C SER A 599 -4.18 26.44 18.48
N GLY A 600 -5.35 26.97 18.09
CA GLY A 600 -6.22 26.37 17.09
C GLY A 600 -5.65 26.40 15.67
N ARG A 601 -4.74 27.34 15.33
CA ARG A 601 -4.16 27.40 13.97
C ARG A 601 -3.23 26.21 13.69
N PHE A 602 -2.29 25.95 14.59
CA PHE A 602 -1.43 24.76 14.51
C PHE A 602 -2.28 23.49 14.67
N GLY A 603 -3.21 23.49 15.63
CA GLY A 603 -4.07 22.35 15.90
C GLY A 603 -4.96 21.91 14.73
N ARG A 604 -5.49 22.84 13.91
CA ARG A 604 -6.42 22.47 12.82
C ARG A 604 -5.73 22.17 11.49
N VAL A 605 -4.52 22.69 11.28
CA VAL A 605 -3.78 22.52 10.02
C VAL A 605 -2.54 21.66 10.24
N GLY A 606 -1.64 22.10 11.11
CA GLY A 606 -0.36 21.44 11.36
C GLY A 606 -0.52 20.02 11.90
N LEU A 607 -1.27 19.86 12.98
CA LEU A 607 -1.37 18.56 13.67
C LEU A 607 -2.03 17.46 12.83
N PRO A 608 -3.16 17.68 12.12
CA PRO A 608 -3.71 16.71 11.17
C PRO A 608 -2.77 16.41 10.01
N PHE A 609 -2.09 17.44 9.46
CA PHE A 609 -1.17 17.26 8.35
C PHE A 609 0.03 16.39 8.73
N VAL A 610 0.63 16.65 9.89
CA VAL A 610 1.75 15.87 10.45
C VAL A 610 1.28 14.45 10.77
N SER A 611 0.12 14.28 11.40
CA SER A 611 -0.44 12.96 11.70
C SER A 611 -0.68 12.15 10.42
N LEU A 612 -1.27 12.77 9.40
CA LEU A 612 -1.58 12.12 8.14
C LEU A 612 -0.30 11.73 7.38
N PHE A 613 0.65 12.64 7.21
CA PHE A 613 1.78 12.42 6.31
C PHE A 613 3.04 11.87 6.96
N MET A 614 3.23 12.04 8.27
CA MET A 614 4.37 11.43 8.99
C MET A 614 4.01 10.10 9.67
N VAL A 615 2.71 9.83 9.91
CA VAL A 615 2.28 8.65 10.67
C VAL A 615 1.38 7.72 9.85
N VAL A 616 0.26 8.21 9.32
CA VAL A 616 -0.76 7.35 8.67
C VAL A 616 -0.35 6.92 7.25
N ALA A 617 0.01 7.86 6.37
CA ALA A 617 0.34 7.54 4.98
C ALA A 617 1.56 6.61 4.86
N PRO A 618 2.65 6.79 5.61
CA PRO A 618 3.77 5.86 5.59
C PRO A 618 3.43 4.45 6.13
N LEU A 619 2.44 4.32 7.04
CA LEU A 619 1.96 3.02 7.53
C LEU A 619 1.22 2.24 6.44
N LEU A 620 0.53 2.95 5.53
CA LEU A 620 -0.26 2.36 4.45
C LEU A 620 0.56 2.16 3.17
N ALA A 621 1.75 2.75 3.08
CA ALA A 621 2.65 2.61 1.93
C ALA A 621 3.06 1.16 1.58
N PRO A 622 3.27 0.21 2.53
CA PRO A 622 3.52 -1.19 2.20
C PRO A 622 2.37 -1.84 1.41
N LEU A 623 1.14 -1.38 1.61
CA LEU A 623 -0.02 -1.89 0.89
C LEU A 623 0.07 -1.57 -0.61
N ILE A 624 0.57 -0.38 -0.96
CA ILE A 624 0.83 0.02 -2.35
C ILE A 624 1.80 -0.96 -3.01
N ASP A 625 2.85 -1.38 -2.30
CA ASP A 625 3.85 -2.32 -2.83
C ASP A 625 3.26 -3.73 -3.02
N VAL A 626 2.36 -4.18 -2.13
CA VAL A 626 1.64 -5.46 -2.32
C VAL A 626 0.72 -5.40 -3.54
N PHE A 627 -0.07 -4.33 -3.69
CA PHE A 627 -0.94 -4.15 -4.85
C PHE A 627 -0.17 -3.97 -6.15
N LEU A 628 1.00 -3.33 -6.12
CA LEU A 628 1.93 -3.23 -7.24
C LEU A 628 2.39 -4.63 -7.68
N LEU A 629 2.86 -5.46 -6.75
CA LEU A 629 3.29 -6.82 -7.07
C LEU A 629 2.13 -7.66 -7.61
N TYR A 630 0.96 -7.58 -6.97
CA TYR A 630 -0.24 -8.25 -7.48
C TYR A 630 -0.60 -7.78 -8.90
N GLY A 631 -0.61 -6.48 -9.14
CA GLY A 631 -0.94 -5.88 -10.43
C GLY A 631 0.10 -6.14 -11.53
N ILE A 632 1.34 -6.46 -11.17
CA ILE A 632 2.39 -6.88 -12.11
C ILE A 632 2.21 -8.35 -12.50
N VAL A 633 1.95 -9.22 -11.52
CA VAL A 633 1.91 -10.68 -11.73
C VAL A 633 0.57 -11.15 -12.28
N PHE A 634 -0.54 -10.56 -11.83
CA PHE A 634 -1.90 -11.03 -12.12
C PHE A 634 -2.80 -9.96 -12.73
N GLY A 635 -2.53 -8.68 -12.47
CA GLY A 635 -3.32 -7.57 -13.01
C GLY A 635 -2.84 -7.06 -14.38
N PRO A 636 -3.30 -5.87 -14.81
CA PRO A 636 -2.89 -5.26 -16.06
C PRO A 636 -1.46 -4.71 -15.95
N THR A 637 -0.45 -5.59 -16.12
CA THR A 637 0.98 -5.32 -15.89
C THR A 637 1.45 -3.99 -16.48
N GLN A 638 1.09 -3.69 -17.73
CA GLN A 638 1.48 -2.45 -18.39
C GLN A 638 0.93 -1.20 -17.68
N LYS A 639 -0.36 -1.19 -17.31
CA LYS A 639 -0.99 -0.06 -16.60
C LYS A 639 -0.36 0.13 -15.22
N THR A 640 -0.11 -0.98 -14.53
CA THR A 640 0.53 -0.98 -13.20
C THR A 640 1.94 -0.39 -13.26
N ILE A 641 2.76 -0.82 -14.22
CA ILE A 641 4.13 -0.31 -14.42
C ILE A 641 4.12 1.18 -14.77
N VAL A 642 3.23 1.61 -15.69
CA VAL A 642 3.12 3.03 -16.08
C VAL A 642 2.74 3.91 -14.89
N ALA A 643 1.76 3.48 -14.08
CA ALA A 643 1.37 4.21 -12.88
C ALA A 643 2.52 4.34 -11.87
N TRP A 644 3.27 3.26 -11.65
CA TRP A 644 4.41 3.25 -10.75
C TRP A 644 5.55 4.15 -11.24
N LEU A 645 5.88 4.08 -12.53
CA LEU A 645 6.87 4.97 -13.15
C LEU A 645 6.44 6.44 -13.05
N GLY A 646 5.14 6.74 -13.21
CA GLY A 646 4.61 8.09 -13.02
C GLY A 646 4.86 8.64 -11.61
N VAL A 647 4.63 7.83 -10.57
CA VAL A 647 4.93 8.22 -9.17
C VAL A 647 6.43 8.45 -8.97
N LEU A 648 7.29 7.58 -9.52
CA LEU A 648 8.74 7.76 -9.45
C LEU A 648 9.20 9.02 -10.15
N THR A 649 8.62 9.36 -11.31
CA THR A 649 8.91 10.59 -12.03
C THR A 649 8.54 11.81 -11.19
N ILE A 650 7.37 11.84 -10.56
CA ILE A 650 6.96 12.94 -9.67
C ILE A 650 7.96 13.09 -8.51
N GLN A 651 8.36 11.99 -7.87
CA GLN A 651 9.35 12.02 -6.80
C GLN A 651 10.71 12.53 -7.27
N ALA A 652 11.19 12.08 -8.44
CA ALA A 652 12.44 12.52 -9.03
C ALA A 652 12.44 14.02 -9.37
N VAL A 653 11.33 14.53 -9.92
CA VAL A 653 11.14 15.97 -10.18
C VAL A 653 11.17 16.77 -8.87
N CYS A 654 10.49 16.30 -7.82
CA CYS A 654 10.51 16.95 -6.51
C CYS A 654 11.92 16.96 -5.89
N ALA A 655 12.64 15.84 -5.97
CA ALA A 655 14.00 15.73 -5.48
C ALA A 655 14.95 16.67 -6.25
N ALA A 656 14.87 16.67 -7.59
CA ALA A 656 15.67 17.57 -8.43
C ALA A 656 15.40 19.06 -8.12
N TYR A 657 14.14 19.42 -7.90
CA TYR A 657 13.75 20.75 -7.48
C TYR A 657 14.32 21.12 -6.10
N ALA A 658 14.22 20.23 -5.11
CA ALA A 658 14.77 20.44 -3.77
C ALA A 658 16.29 20.66 -3.82
N PHE A 659 17.02 19.83 -4.57
CA PHE A 659 18.46 19.95 -4.75
C PHE A 659 18.84 21.27 -5.41
N ARG A 660 18.09 21.70 -6.43
CA ARG A 660 18.29 23.01 -7.07
C ARG A 660 18.06 24.17 -6.10
N LEU A 661 17.03 24.10 -5.24
CA LEU A 661 16.75 25.14 -4.26
C LEU A 661 17.86 25.29 -3.20
N ASP A 662 18.44 24.16 -2.78
CA ASP A 662 19.49 24.09 -1.77
C ASP A 662 20.91 24.31 -2.34
N GLY A 663 21.06 24.29 -3.68
CA GLY A 663 22.36 24.40 -4.36
C GLY A 663 23.20 23.13 -4.27
N GLU A 664 22.56 21.97 -4.12
CA GLU A 664 23.23 20.67 -3.95
C GLU A 664 23.49 19.99 -5.30
N ARG A 665 24.55 19.17 -5.37
CA ARG A 665 24.90 18.44 -6.60
C ARG A 665 23.89 17.31 -6.86
N MET A 666 23.33 17.29 -8.08
CA MET A 666 22.30 16.31 -8.46
C MET A 666 22.81 14.86 -8.59
N ILE A 667 24.13 14.64 -8.61
CA ILE A 667 24.74 13.30 -8.77
C ILE A 667 24.21 12.27 -7.75
N HIS A 668 23.86 12.72 -6.54
CA HIS A 668 23.33 11.84 -5.50
C HIS A 668 21.96 11.26 -5.86
N LEU A 669 21.17 11.93 -6.72
CA LEU A 669 19.84 11.49 -7.17
C LEU A 669 19.87 10.21 -8.02
N ILE A 670 21.04 9.80 -8.54
CA ILE A 670 21.21 8.52 -9.23
C ILE A 670 20.86 7.34 -8.29
N SER A 671 21.03 7.52 -6.98
CA SER A 671 20.69 6.51 -5.97
C SER A 671 19.20 6.47 -5.58
N LEU A 672 18.37 7.40 -6.08
CA LEU A 672 16.96 7.53 -5.73
C LEU A 672 16.12 6.28 -6.08
N PRO A 673 16.26 5.63 -7.26
CA PRO A 673 15.52 4.40 -7.54
C PRO A 673 15.85 3.28 -6.55
N LEU A 674 17.14 3.14 -6.20
CA LEU A 674 17.58 2.14 -5.22
C LEU A 674 17.07 2.46 -3.80
N GLN A 675 16.94 3.76 -3.47
CA GLN A 675 16.33 4.21 -2.22
C GLN A 675 14.87 3.74 -2.10
N GLN A 676 14.10 3.81 -3.19
CA GLN A 676 12.70 3.36 -3.20
C GLN A 676 12.55 1.84 -3.01
N ILE A 677 13.53 1.07 -3.46
CA ILE A 677 13.49 -0.40 -3.39
C ILE A 677 14.05 -0.93 -2.06
N LEU A 678 15.13 -0.33 -1.53
CA LEU A 678 15.84 -0.85 -0.35
C LEU A 678 15.58 -0.01 0.91
N TYR A 679 15.89 1.28 0.86
CA TYR A 679 15.81 2.17 2.01
C TYR A 679 14.38 2.31 2.53
N ARG A 680 13.41 2.41 1.61
CA ARG A 680 12.00 2.53 1.95
C ARG A 680 11.46 1.32 2.73
N GLN A 681 11.90 0.10 2.37
CA GLN A 681 11.50 -1.13 3.06
C GLN A 681 12.03 -1.16 4.49
N LEU A 682 13.28 -0.71 4.69
CA LEU A 682 13.84 -0.51 6.03
C LEU A 682 12.97 0.44 6.86
N MET A 683 12.55 1.57 6.27
CA MET A 683 11.69 2.55 6.96
C MET A 683 10.32 1.97 7.31
N TYR A 684 9.71 1.14 6.46
CA TYR A 684 8.44 0.48 6.76
C TYR A 684 8.52 -0.38 8.02
N VAL A 685 9.58 -1.20 8.15
CA VAL A 685 9.70 -2.08 9.32
C VAL A 685 9.98 -1.27 10.60
N VAL A 686 10.80 -0.22 10.51
CA VAL A 686 11.04 0.70 11.65
C VAL A 686 9.74 1.38 12.09
N LEU A 687 8.96 1.88 11.14
CA LEU A 687 7.71 2.57 11.42
C LEU A 687 6.68 1.63 12.04
N LEU A 688 6.52 0.43 11.47
CA LEU A 688 5.64 -0.61 12.00
C LEU A 688 6.03 -0.98 13.43
N GLN A 689 7.32 -1.13 13.72
CA GLN A 689 7.80 -1.37 15.09
C GLN A 689 7.46 -0.18 16.02
N SER A 690 7.62 1.05 15.54
CA SER A 690 7.31 2.28 16.30
C SER A 690 5.82 2.33 16.65
N TRP A 691 4.95 2.00 15.70
CA TRP A 691 3.51 1.93 15.87
C TRP A 691 3.09 0.89 16.89
N ILE A 692 3.62 -0.33 16.79
CA ILE A 692 3.32 -1.39 17.76
C ILE A 692 3.73 -0.96 19.16
N THR A 693 4.87 -0.28 19.28
CA THR A 693 5.36 0.22 20.57
C THR A 693 4.47 1.33 21.12
N ALA A 694 4.00 2.24 20.26
CA ALA A 694 3.06 3.29 20.63
C ALA A 694 1.71 2.71 21.09
N LEU A 695 1.15 1.75 20.36
CA LEU A 695 -0.12 1.10 20.71
C LEU A 695 -0.03 0.25 21.98
N THR A 696 1.15 -0.31 22.29
CA THR A 696 1.39 -1.13 23.49
C THR A 696 1.88 -0.34 24.70
N GLY A 697 2.10 0.97 24.56
CA GLY A 697 2.59 1.84 25.64
C GLY A 697 4.02 1.53 26.10
N GLY A 698 4.83 0.91 25.24
CA GLY A 698 6.19 0.50 25.58
C GLY A 698 7.09 1.71 25.87
N ARG A 699 7.79 1.71 27.02
CA ARG A 699 8.81 2.73 27.31
C ARG A 699 10.12 2.37 26.60
N LEU A 700 10.61 3.26 25.75
CA LEU A 700 11.93 3.09 25.13
C LEU A 700 13.02 3.71 26.00
N ARG A 701 14.14 3.00 26.15
CA ARG A 701 15.40 3.58 26.67
C ARG A 701 16.20 4.18 25.51
N TRP A 702 16.90 5.28 25.77
CA TRP A 702 17.79 5.94 24.80
C TRP A 702 18.82 4.96 24.23
N GLN A 703 18.95 4.92 22.90
CA GLN A 703 19.87 4.03 22.19
C GLN A 703 21.07 4.81 21.65
N LYS A 704 22.29 4.30 21.91
CA LYS A 704 23.55 5.01 21.66
C LYS A 704 23.93 5.00 20.17
N LEU A 705 24.33 6.16 19.64
CA LEU A 705 25.00 6.29 18.34
C LEU A 705 26.53 6.27 18.57
N ARG A 706 27.27 5.51 17.75
CA ARG A 706 28.75 5.56 17.72
C ARG A 706 29.18 6.63 16.73
N ARG A 707 29.93 7.63 17.19
CA ARG A 707 30.46 8.73 16.35
C ARG A 707 31.84 8.41 15.78
N THR A 708 32.10 8.91 14.58
CA THR A 708 33.38 8.78 13.86
C THR A 708 34.21 10.05 13.89
N GLY A 709 33.59 11.24 14.01
CA GLY A 709 34.28 12.53 14.09
C GLY A 709 34.74 13.08 12.74
N VAL A 710 34.16 12.59 11.63
CA VAL A 710 34.63 12.87 10.25
C VAL A 710 34.09 14.20 9.70
N VAL A 711 33.15 14.86 10.39
CA VAL A 711 32.53 16.11 9.91
C VAL A 711 33.38 17.32 10.26
N GLY A 712 33.73 18.12 9.25
CA GLY A 712 34.34 19.45 9.36
C GLY A 712 33.61 20.46 8.47
N ALA A 713 33.78 21.76 8.74
CA ALA A 713 33.16 22.81 7.93
C ALA A 713 33.76 22.79 6.51
N PRO A 714 32.95 22.87 5.44
CA PRO A 714 33.50 22.99 4.09
C PRO A 714 34.41 24.22 4.02
N ALA A 715 35.60 24.08 3.43
CA ALA A 715 36.46 25.23 3.17
C ALA A 715 35.66 26.27 2.34
N GLY A 716 35.55 27.49 2.85
CA GLY A 716 34.80 28.56 2.19
C GLY A 716 35.29 28.73 0.76
N GLY A 717 34.44 28.39 -0.22
CA GLY A 717 34.75 28.56 -1.62
C GLY A 717 34.87 30.04 -1.95
N THR A 718 36.10 30.56 -1.98
CA THR A 718 36.42 31.77 -2.72
C THR A 718 36.08 31.49 -4.18
N ASN A 719 35.03 32.16 -4.65
CA ASN A 719 34.58 32.09 -6.02
C ASN A 719 35.54 32.92 -6.90
N GLU A 720 36.78 32.46 -7.06
CA GLU A 720 37.67 33.00 -8.08
C GLU A 720 37.18 32.51 -9.43
N ARG A 721 36.34 33.33 -10.06
CA ARG A 721 36.09 33.27 -11.50
C ARG A 721 37.44 33.43 -12.20
N ARG A 722 38.01 32.33 -12.69
CA ARG A 722 39.05 32.41 -13.72
C ARG A 722 38.45 33.11 -14.95
N PRO A 723 39.07 34.20 -15.45
CA PRO A 723 38.64 34.80 -16.70
C PRO A 723 38.93 33.82 -17.83
N VAL A 724 37.92 33.55 -18.65
CA VAL A 724 38.08 32.87 -19.92
C VAL A 724 38.71 33.88 -20.87
N ILE A 725 39.93 33.59 -21.34
CA ILE A 725 40.47 34.12 -22.60
C ILE A 725 39.98 33.19 -23.70
#